data_AF-A0A8J8BXD7-F1
#
_entry.id   AF-A0A8J8BXD7-F1
#
_cell.length_a   1.000
_cell.length_b   1.000
_cell.length_c   1.000
_cell.angle_alpha   90.00
_cell.angle_beta   90.00
_cell.angle_gamma   90.00
#
_symmetry.space_group_name_H-M   'P 1'
#
loop_
_entity.id
_entity.type
_entity.pdbx_description
1 polymer ?
#
loop_
_entity_poly.entity_id
_entity_poly.type
_entity_poly.pdbx_seq_one_letter_code
_entity_poly.pdbx_strand_id
1 'polypeptide(L)'
;MHAEVSHVPVKEGNPWTAELTVKRRNLVDTYIKKLLLVSGCTAVIIVFFIIMYLFKEGYPAFQKMGLSEFLMGSTWNPSGEPPSYGAFPLIAGTLLVTVGALVFSIPLGIGSALFISEVAPRRLRGSFKFAVELLSGIPSVVYGFFGLVVLTNWLRITFDKSTGESWLAGSILLGIMALPTIVSVSEDAISSVPREYKEASLAVGATKWQTIHKVVVPSALSGITAAVILGIGRALGETMAVMMVTGNAAILPEPITNVFSPIRTITGTLGIEMGEVAAGSNHYHALFALAIILFFIVLLVNSGAVIVLMRFGRKFTPQNKKTFEISRKVKDRMRLSIYGVLAMAAIFLGYIMAGSIMAVVIAAGFFLIMYGGKKVSPQQYQKVALASITISVGVVLFLLGVILYYIVAHGVPHVSWEFLTSPPRNLGRDGGIFPAIMGTLYLVGGAILVAVPPGVGAGIYLTEYAKEGKITRAIRTGIDNLNGTPSIVFGLFGFAFLVLYLNFGISLLAGIVTLAFMVIPTIVRTTEEAIKSVPHGIREASLAVGATKWQTIRRVVLPPAAPGIITGIILSVGRAAGETAPIMFTAAVFSSRFLPHSLMEPVMALPYHLFVLVTSVPNSSNSAYGTAFILLVVVLLIYAAAAIMRIRYKRR
;
A
#
# COMPACT_ATOMS: atom_id res chain seq x y z
N MET A 1 -12.31 -74.00 16.03
CA MET A 1 -13.41 -73.07 15.69
C MET A 1 -12.79 -71.94 14.88
N HIS A 2 -12.59 -72.17 13.59
CA HIS A 2 -11.99 -71.22 12.65
C HIS A 2 -13.11 -70.38 12.04
N ALA A 3 -13.11 -69.07 12.29
CA ALA A 3 -14.05 -68.15 11.67
C ALA A 3 -13.59 -67.84 10.24
N GLU A 4 -14.44 -68.19 9.28
CA GLU A 4 -14.29 -67.87 7.86
C GLU A 4 -14.20 -66.36 7.65
N VAL A 5 -13.15 -65.93 6.95
CA VAL A 5 -13.05 -64.59 6.38
C VAL A 5 -14.00 -64.55 5.19
N SER A 6 -15.15 -63.90 5.37
CA SER A 6 -16.09 -63.63 4.27
C SER A 6 -15.42 -62.70 3.25
N HIS A 7 -15.00 -63.26 2.12
CA HIS A 7 -14.62 -62.50 0.92
C HIS A 7 -15.83 -61.69 0.44
N VAL A 8 -15.85 -60.39 0.73
CA VAL A 8 -16.71 -59.44 0.02
C VAL A 8 -16.14 -59.33 -1.40
N PRO A 9 -16.88 -59.69 -2.46
CA PRO A 9 -16.38 -59.54 -3.82
C PRO A 9 -16.23 -58.04 -4.10
N VAL A 10 -15.01 -57.62 -4.43
CA VAL A 10 -14.77 -56.33 -5.07
C VAL A 10 -15.58 -56.38 -6.37
N LYS A 11 -16.68 -55.62 -6.44
CA LYS A 11 -17.38 -55.40 -7.71
C LYS A 11 -16.35 -54.79 -8.67
N GLU A 12 -15.83 -55.59 -9.58
CA GLU A 12 -15.04 -55.12 -10.71
C GLU A 12 -15.90 -54.15 -11.51
N GLY A 13 -15.71 -52.86 -11.26
CA GLY A 13 -16.31 -51.81 -12.07
C GLY A 13 -15.80 -51.99 -13.50
N ASN A 14 -16.73 -51.98 -14.46
CA ASN A 14 -16.43 -52.14 -15.88
C ASN A 14 -15.19 -51.28 -16.28
N PRO A 15 -14.09 -51.87 -16.78
CA PRO A 15 -12.86 -51.15 -17.11
C PRO A 15 -13.10 -50.00 -18.09
N TRP A 16 -14.09 -50.15 -18.99
CA TRP A 16 -14.51 -49.08 -19.91
C TRP A 16 -15.09 -47.86 -19.17
N THR A 17 -15.81 -48.06 -18.05
CA THR A 17 -16.35 -46.96 -17.23
C THR A 17 -15.26 -46.27 -16.39
N ALA A 18 -14.27 -47.01 -15.90
CA ALA A 18 -13.10 -46.47 -15.22
C ALA A 18 -12.24 -45.64 -16.19
N GLU A 19 -12.02 -46.14 -17.41
CA GLU A 19 -11.23 -45.44 -18.43
C GLU A 19 -11.93 -44.16 -18.94
N LEU A 20 -13.26 -44.20 -19.12
CA LEU A 20 -14.07 -43.03 -19.48
C LEU A 20 -14.07 -41.97 -18.36
N THR A 21 -14.11 -42.39 -17.09
CA THR A 21 -14.01 -41.45 -15.96
C THR A 21 -12.62 -40.84 -15.82
N VAL A 22 -11.54 -41.58 -16.11
CA VAL A 22 -10.16 -41.05 -16.16
C VAL A 22 -9.98 -40.08 -17.33
N LYS A 23 -10.42 -40.44 -18.55
CA LYS A 23 -10.38 -39.55 -19.73
C LYS A 23 -11.17 -38.25 -19.50
N ARG A 24 -12.37 -38.34 -18.91
CA ARG A 24 -13.19 -37.15 -18.57
C ARG A 24 -12.53 -36.27 -17.50
N ARG A 25 -11.89 -36.87 -16.49
CA ARG A 25 -11.13 -36.12 -15.46
C ARG A 25 -9.93 -35.38 -16.05
N ASN A 26 -9.22 -35.99 -17.00
CA ASN A 26 -8.06 -35.38 -17.68
C ASN A 26 -8.47 -34.27 -18.66
N LEU A 27 -9.63 -34.41 -19.32
CA LEU A 27 -10.22 -33.34 -20.14
C LEU A 27 -10.57 -32.11 -19.29
N VAL A 28 -11.25 -32.30 -18.15
CA VAL A 28 -11.57 -31.20 -17.23
C VAL A 28 -10.30 -30.50 -16.74
N ASP A 29 -9.26 -31.23 -16.36
CA ASP A 29 -7.98 -30.64 -15.94
C ASP A 29 -7.35 -29.80 -17.05
N THR A 30 -7.42 -30.27 -18.30
CA THR A 30 -6.91 -29.54 -19.47
C THR A 30 -7.69 -28.24 -19.73
N TYR A 31 -9.02 -28.28 -19.67
CA TYR A 31 -9.87 -27.09 -19.85
C TYR A 31 -9.64 -26.08 -18.72
N ILE A 32 -9.60 -26.52 -17.47
CA ILE A 32 -9.35 -25.65 -16.32
C ILE A 32 -7.95 -25.03 -16.40
N LYS A 33 -6.93 -25.81 -16.76
CA LYS A 33 -5.59 -25.29 -16.99
C LYS A 33 -5.57 -24.19 -18.05
N LYS A 34 -6.31 -24.35 -19.16
CA LYS A 34 -6.44 -23.31 -20.20
C LYS A 34 -7.14 -22.06 -19.68
N LEU A 35 -8.22 -22.20 -18.91
CA LEU A 35 -8.93 -21.07 -18.32
C LEU A 35 -8.06 -20.29 -17.32
N LEU A 36 -7.35 -21.01 -16.45
CA LEU A 36 -6.39 -20.43 -15.50
C LEU A 36 -5.21 -19.76 -16.22
N LEU A 37 -4.74 -20.34 -17.33
CA LEU A 37 -3.72 -19.72 -18.18
C LEU A 37 -4.22 -18.39 -18.76
N VAL A 38 -5.44 -18.35 -19.31
CA VAL A 38 -6.04 -17.11 -19.85
C VAL A 38 -6.08 -16.04 -18.76
N SER A 39 -6.56 -16.39 -17.57
CA SER A 39 -6.58 -15.51 -16.41
C SER A 39 -5.18 -14.98 -16.03
N GLY A 40 -4.15 -15.84 -16.05
CA GLY A 40 -2.75 -15.44 -15.87
C GLY A 40 -2.25 -14.48 -16.95
N CYS A 41 -2.55 -14.77 -18.21
CA CYS A 41 -2.19 -13.92 -19.34
C CYS A 41 -2.89 -12.55 -19.27
N THR A 42 -4.16 -12.49 -18.86
CA THR A 42 -4.91 -11.23 -18.73
C THR A 42 -4.22 -10.25 -17.80
N ALA A 43 -3.77 -10.68 -16.61
CA ALA A 43 -3.05 -9.82 -15.68
C ALA A 43 -1.76 -9.23 -16.30
N VAL A 44 -1.01 -10.05 -17.03
CA VAL A 44 0.25 -9.65 -17.70
C VAL A 44 -0.02 -8.67 -18.84
N ILE A 45 -1.04 -8.95 -19.64
CA ILE A 45 -1.45 -8.11 -20.75
C ILE A 45 -1.84 -6.73 -20.21
N ILE A 46 -2.64 -6.64 -19.15
CA ILE A 46 -3.03 -5.36 -18.53
C ILE A 46 -1.79 -4.54 -18.14
N VAL A 47 -0.79 -5.17 -17.47
CA VAL A 47 0.47 -4.50 -17.11
C VAL A 47 1.16 -3.92 -18.33
N PHE A 48 1.32 -4.75 -19.36
CA PHE A 48 1.99 -4.37 -20.58
C PHE A 48 1.27 -3.21 -21.28
N PHE A 49 -0.06 -3.25 -21.34
CA PHE A 49 -0.87 -2.20 -21.95
C PHE A 49 -0.76 -0.88 -21.19
N ILE A 50 -0.77 -0.88 -19.85
CA ILE A 50 -0.56 0.32 -19.04
C ILE A 50 0.78 0.97 -19.37
N ILE A 51 1.87 0.18 -19.35
CA ILE A 51 3.21 0.67 -19.65
C ILE A 51 3.26 1.18 -21.09
N MET A 52 2.79 0.41 -22.06
CA MET A 52 2.80 0.79 -23.46
C MET A 52 2.06 2.12 -23.69
N TYR A 53 0.89 2.33 -23.08
CA TYR A 53 0.12 3.57 -23.24
C TYR A 53 0.82 4.76 -22.59
N LEU A 54 1.39 4.60 -21.39
CA LEU A 54 2.17 5.66 -20.74
C LEU A 54 3.32 6.13 -21.63
N PHE A 55 4.09 5.19 -22.18
CA PHE A 55 5.19 5.51 -23.09
C PHE A 55 4.73 6.11 -24.41
N LYS A 56 3.66 5.57 -25.00
CA LYS A 56 3.08 6.10 -26.24
C LYS A 56 2.68 7.57 -26.08
N GLU A 57 1.98 7.91 -24.99
CA GLU A 57 1.48 9.27 -24.76
C GLU A 57 2.54 10.21 -24.18
N GLY A 58 3.54 9.71 -23.45
CA GLY A 58 4.58 10.56 -22.84
C GLY A 58 5.81 10.80 -23.72
N TYR A 59 6.15 9.88 -24.63
CA TYR A 59 7.32 10.01 -25.51
C TYR A 59 7.35 11.30 -26.35
N PRO A 60 6.23 11.80 -26.92
CA PRO A 60 6.21 13.05 -27.67
C PRO A 60 6.71 14.27 -26.88
N ALA A 61 6.54 14.31 -25.56
CA ALA A 61 7.05 15.42 -24.74
C ALA A 61 8.59 15.46 -24.75
N PHE A 62 9.25 14.30 -24.62
CA PHE A 62 10.71 14.21 -24.67
C PHE A 62 11.28 14.57 -26.05
N GLN A 63 10.53 14.30 -27.13
CA GLN A 63 10.96 14.70 -28.48
C GLN A 63 10.89 16.22 -28.69
N LYS A 64 9.86 16.88 -28.16
CA LYS A 64 9.67 18.32 -28.34
C LYS A 64 10.54 19.16 -27.41
N MET A 65 10.73 18.70 -26.17
CA MET A 65 11.38 19.48 -25.11
C MET A 65 12.83 19.03 -24.85
N GLY A 66 13.20 17.82 -25.25
CA GLY A 66 14.46 17.20 -24.85
C GLY A 66 14.39 16.59 -23.44
N LEU A 67 14.97 15.39 -23.28
CA LEU A 67 14.94 14.66 -22.01
C LEU A 67 15.65 15.40 -20.87
N SER A 68 16.80 16.01 -21.13
CA SER A 68 17.59 16.73 -20.12
C SER A 68 16.89 18.00 -19.66
N GLU A 69 16.37 18.79 -20.59
CA GLU A 69 15.66 20.03 -20.27
C GLU A 69 14.36 19.76 -19.52
N PHE A 70 13.63 18.70 -19.89
CA PHE A 70 12.45 18.27 -19.14
C PHE A 70 12.81 17.83 -17.72
N LEU A 71 13.85 17.01 -17.53
CA LEU A 71 14.21 16.47 -16.21
C LEU A 71 14.88 17.49 -15.28
N MET A 72 15.74 18.36 -15.82
CA MET A 72 16.55 19.30 -15.05
C MET A 72 15.99 20.73 -15.07
N GLY A 73 14.97 21.00 -15.88
CA GLY A 73 14.32 22.31 -15.95
C GLY A 73 13.70 22.70 -14.61
N SER A 74 13.98 23.93 -14.17
CA SER A 74 13.61 24.44 -12.84
C SER A 74 12.22 25.09 -12.78
N THR A 75 11.53 25.22 -13.91
CA THR A 75 10.24 25.93 -14.00
C THR A 75 9.15 25.04 -14.60
N TRP A 76 8.13 24.74 -13.81
CA TRP A 76 6.88 24.13 -14.29
C TRP A 76 5.82 25.22 -14.41
N ASN A 77 5.62 25.75 -15.61
CA ASN A 77 4.58 26.74 -15.90
C ASN A 77 3.94 26.47 -17.29
N PRO A 78 3.00 25.50 -17.37
CA PRO A 78 2.29 25.17 -18.61
C PRO A 78 1.47 26.32 -19.18
N SER A 79 0.98 27.22 -18.32
CA SER A 79 0.17 28.39 -18.69
C SER A 79 1.00 29.63 -19.04
N GLY A 80 2.33 29.56 -18.96
CA GLY A 80 3.21 30.68 -19.28
C GLY A 80 3.31 30.96 -20.78
N GLU A 81 3.77 32.16 -21.12
CA GLU A 81 4.13 32.55 -22.50
C GLU A 81 5.63 32.89 -22.56
N PRO A 82 6.50 32.00 -23.09
CA PRO A 82 6.21 30.66 -23.65
C PRO A 82 5.95 29.59 -22.55
N PRO A 83 5.20 28.51 -22.86
CA PRO A 83 4.96 27.42 -21.93
C PRO A 83 6.25 26.70 -21.51
N SER A 84 6.40 26.39 -20.22
CA SER A 84 7.58 25.70 -19.69
C SER A 84 7.20 24.45 -18.88
N TYR A 85 7.98 23.37 -19.05
CA TYR A 85 7.66 22.04 -18.52
C TYR A 85 8.84 21.40 -17.78
N GLY A 86 9.59 22.19 -17.02
CA GLY A 86 10.67 21.70 -16.18
C GLY A 86 10.14 20.86 -15.02
N ALA A 87 10.44 19.56 -15.02
CA ALA A 87 9.94 18.60 -14.03
C ALA A 87 10.74 18.60 -12.72
N PHE A 88 11.89 19.28 -12.64
CA PHE A 88 12.80 19.20 -11.50
C PHE A 88 12.13 19.60 -10.16
N PRO A 89 11.37 20.70 -10.04
CA PRO A 89 10.69 21.05 -8.79
C PRO A 89 9.71 19.97 -8.33
N LEU A 90 9.04 19.30 -9.28
CA LEU A 90 8.06 18.25 -8.99
C LEU A 90 8.73 16.96 -8.54
N ILE A 91 9.84 16.58 -9.19
CA ILE A 91 10.67 15.44 -8.79
C ILE A 91 11.26 15.70 -7.40
N ALA A 92 11.86 16.86 -7.19
CA ALA A 92 12.42 17.28 -5.92
C ALA A 92 11.35 17.25 -4.83
N GLY A 93 10.19 17.88 -5.05
CA GLY A 93 9.08 17.87 -4.11
C GLY A 93 8.60 16.46 -3.73
N THR A 94 8.48 15.57 -4.70
CA THR A 94 8.09 14.17 -4.49
C THR A 94 9.11 13.42 -3.62
N LEU A 95 10.40 13.56 -3.92
CA LEU A 95 11.47 12.92 -3.16
C LEU A 95 11.59 13.49 -1.75
N LEU A 96 11.52 14.81 -1.63
CA LEU A 96 11.60 15.56 -0.39
C LEU A 96 10.50 15.09 0.59
N VAL A 97 9.24 15.07 0.17
CA VAL A 97 8.13 14.60 1.01
C VAL A 97 8.28 13.14 1.39
N THR A 98 8.68 12.29 0.43
CA THR A 98 8.86 10.85 0.66
C THR A 98 9.97 10.58 1.68
N VAL A 99 11.14 11.21 1.52
CA VAL A 99 12.26 11.06 2.44
C VAL A 99 11.85 11.53 3.84
N GLY A 100 11.17 12.68 3.95
CA GLY A 100 10.65 13.15 5.23
C GLY A 100 9.70 12.14 5.87
N ALA A 101 8.76 11.58 5.11
CA ALA A 101 7.81 10.57 5.58
C ALA A 101 8.50 9.31 6.11
N LEU A 102 9.58 8.87 5.47
CA LEU A 102 10.35 7.70 5.88
C LEU A 102 11.13 7.93 7.18
N VAL A 103 11.64 9.14 7.38
CA VAL A 103 12.33 9.49 8.62
C VAL A 103 11.40 9.36 9.83
N PHE A 104 10.11 9.72 9.68
CA PHE A 104 9.12 9.53 10.74
C PHE A 104 8.63 8.08 10.85
N SER A 105 8.27 7.47 9.73
CA SER A 105 7.54 6.19 9.72
C SER A 105 8.41 4.97 9.99
N ILE A 106 9.69 4.96 9.60
CA ILE A 106 10.57 3.81 9.81
C ILE A 106 10.86 3.58 11.30
N PRO A 107 11.32 4.58 12.09
CA PRO A 107 11.62 4.37 13.50
C PRO A 107 10.37 4.04 14.33
N LEU A 108 9.27 4.77 14.09
CA LEU A 108 8.00 4.51 14.77
C LEU A 108 7.41 3.15 14.36
N GLY A 109 7.51 2.79 13.08
CA GLY A 109 6.98 1.56 12.53
C GLY A 109 7.71 0.32 13.04
N ILE A 110 9.05 0.31 12.94
CA ILE A 110 9.88 -0.80 13.44
C ILE A 110 9.80 -0.88 14.97
N GLY A 111 9.82 0.26 15.67
CA GLY A 111 9.67 0.30 17.12
C GLY A 111 8.34 -0.30 17.58
N SER A 112 7.24 0.06 16.92
CA SER A 112 5.92 -0.51 17.22
C SER A 112 5.85 -2.00 16.90
N ALA A 113 6.41 -2.44 15.78
CA ALA A 113 6.49 -3.86 15.42
C ALA A 113 7.27 -4.68 16.45
N LEU A 114 8.40 -4.16 16.94
CA LEU A 114 9.19 -4.76 18.01
C LEU A 114 8.41 -4.83 19.32
N PHE A 115 7.68 -3.78 19.68
CA PHE A 115 6.85 -3.80 20.87
C PHE A 115 5.75 -4.87 20.76
N ILE A 116 5.01 -4.91 19.66
CA ILE A 116 3.89 -5.86 19.47
C ILE A 116 4.38 -7.31 19.49
N SER A 117 5.50 -7.60 18.82
CA SER A 117 6.04 -8.96 18.69
C SER A 117 6.82 -9.45 19.91
N GLU A 118 7.57 -8.59 20.59
CA GLU A 118 8.52 -9.00 21.64
C GLU A 118 8.15 -8.52 23.05
N VAL A 119 7.48 -7.37 23.20
CA VAL A 119 7.20 -6.78 24.51
C VAL A 119 5.76 -7.00 24.96
N ALA A 120 4.80 -6.85 24.05
CA ALA A 120 3.39 -6.84 24.37
C ALA A 120 2.92 -8.17 24.97
N PRO A 121 2.06 -8.13 26.02
CA PRO A 121 1.43 -9.32 26.58
C PRO A 121 0.67 -10.10 25.51
N ARG A 122 0.72 -11.44 25.54
CA ARG A 122 0.12 -12.32 24.52
C ARG A 122 -1.34 -11.98 24.18
N ARG A 123 -2.12 -11.52 25.17
CA ARG A 123 -3.53 -11.11 25.01
C ARG A 123 -3.71 -9.79 24.23
N LEU A 124 -2.77 -8.85 24.38
CA LEU A 124 -2.87 -7.50 23.79
C LEU A 124 -2.23 -7.40 22.40
N ARG A 125 -1.40 -8.37 22.00
CA ARG A 125 -0.76 -8.38 20.67
C ARG A 125 -1.77 -8.24 19.54
N GLY A 126 -2.83 -9.05 19.61
CA GLY A 126 -3.91 -9.02 18.62
C GLY A 126 -4.61 -7.66 18.56
N SER A 127 -4.86 -7.03 19.72
CA SER A 127 -5.50 -5.72 19.81
C SER A 127 -4.60 -4.60 19.24
N PHE A 128 -3.31 -4.59 19.55
CA PHE A 128 -2.38 -3.60 19.00
C PHE A 128 -2.18 -3.77 17.50
N LYS A 129 -2.04 -5.01 17.02
CA LYS A 129 -1.96 -5.29 15.58
C LYS A 129 -3.22 -4.83 14.86
N PHE A 130 -4.39 -5.16 15.38
CA PHE A 130 -5.67 -4.72 14.82
C PHE A 130 -5.81 -3.20 14.80
N ALA A 131 -5.44 -2.51 15.87
CA ALA A 131 -5.48 -1.05 15.92
C ALA A 131 -4.58 -0.42 14.86
N VAL A 132 -3.36 -0.94 14.69
CA VAL A 132 -2.46 -0.49 13.63
C VAL A 132 -3.02 -0.81 12.24
N GLU A 133 -3.62 -1.97 12.03
CA GLU A 133 -4.27 -2.33 10.76
C GLU A 133 -5.48 -1.45 10.46
N LEU A 134 -6.16 -0.93 11.48
CA LEU A 134 -7.28 0.00 11.33
C LEU A 134 -6.88 1.30 10.61
N LEU A 135 -5.65 1.77 10.81
CA LEU A 135 -5.09 2.91 10.06
C LEU A 135 -5.05 2.62 8.54
N SER A 136 -4.80 1.37 8.10
CA SER A 136 -4.88 1.00 6.67
C SER A 136 -6.31 1.08 6.13
N GLY A 137 -7.31 0.95 7.01
CA GLY A 137 -8.72 1.05 6.66
C GLY A 137 -9.23 2.48 6.50
N ILE A 138 -8.46 3.49 6.88
CA ILE A 138 -8.82 4.90 6.68
C ILE A 138 -8.48 5.30 5.24
N PRO A 139 -9.44 5.79 4.44
CA PRO A 139 -9.18 6.24 3.07
C PRO A 139 -8.19 7.41 2.99
N SER A 140 -7.41 7.48 1.91
CA SER A 140 -6.36 8.51 1.74
C SER A 140 -6.92 9.94 1.71
N VAL A 141 -8.11 10.15 1.13
CA VAL A 141 -8.79 11.45 1.17
C VAL A 141 -9.26 11.84 2.57
N VAL A 142 -9.59 10.87 3.45
CA VAL A 142 -9.92 11.15 4.86
C VAL A 142 -8.67 11.57 5.62
N TYR A 143 -7.52 10.94 5.34
CA TYR A 143 -6.22 11.42 5.82
C TYR A 143 -5.92 12.83 5.31
N GLY A 144 -6.11 13.09 4.01
CA GLY A 144 -5.91 14.41 3.41
C GLY A 144 -6.78 15.49 4.07
N PHE A 145 -8.06 15.20 4.29
CA PHE A 145 -8.98 16.08 4.99
C PHE A 145 -8.56 16.33 6.45
N PHE A 146 -8.23 15.28 7.20
CA PHE A 146 -7.69 15.43 8.55
C PHE A 146 -6.41 16.29 8.55
N GLY A 147 -5.51 16.03 7.60
CA GLY A 147 -4.26 16.76 7.46
C GLY A 147 -4.51 18.26 7.19
N LEU A 148 -5.42 18.57 6.27
CA LEU A 148 -5.72 19.95 5.88
C LEU A 148 -6.45 20.74 6.96
N VAL A 149 -7.28 20.12 7.81
CA VAL A 149 -8.03 20.88 8.82
C VAL A 149 -7.33 20.88 10.18
N VAL A 150 -6.62 19.79 10.53
CA VAL A 150 -5.98 19.64 11.84
C VAL A 150 -4.49 19.87 11.75
N LEU A 151 -3.77 19.11 10.91
CA LEU A 151 -2.32 19.11 10.90
C LEU A 151 -1.74 20.43 10.39
N THR A 152 -2.22 20.95 9.25
CA THR A 152 -1.77 22.23 8.70
C THR A 152 -2.12 23.36 9.67
N ASN A 153 -3.33 23.38 10.25
CA ASN A 153 -3.70 24.41 11.22
C ASN A 153 -2.83 24.33 12.49
N TRP A 154 -2.53 23.13 12.97
CA TRP A 154 -1.60 22.93 14.08
C TRP A 154 -0.19 23.44 13.75
N LEU A 155 0.33 23.15 12.55
CA LEU A 155 1.64 23.66 12.10
C LEU A 155 1.63 25.19 11.99
N ARG A 156 0.57 25.76 11.40
CA ARG A 156 0.38 27.20 11.22
C ARG A 156 0.42 27.94 12.56
N ILE A 157 -0.34 27.46 13.54
CA ILE A 157 -0.46 28.08 14.87
C ILE A 157 0.80 27.85 15.71
N THR A 158 1.33 26.62 15.74
CA THR A 158 2.44 26.26 16.63
C THR A 158 3.77 26.90 16.19
N PHE A 159 4.00 27.02 14.89
CA PHE A 159 5.26 27.54 14.34
C PHE A 159 5.13 28.97 13.79
N ASP A 160 4.01 29.65 14.08
CA ASP A 160 3.70 31.02 13.66
C ASP A 160 3.98 31.25 12.15
N LYS A 161 3.32 30.44 11.32
CA LYS A 161 3.45 30.50 9.86
C LYS A 161 2.18 31.04 9.22
N SER A 162 2.31 31.64 8.03
CA SER A 162 1.17 32.15 7.26
C SER A 162 0.23 31.02 6.81
N THR A 163 0.80 29.87 6.42
CA THR A 163 0.08 28.66 6.06
C THR A 163 0.74 27.45 6.74
N GLY A 164 -0.04 26.40 6.97
CA GLY A 164 0.52 25.10 7.40
C GLY A 164 0.77 24.14 6.25
N GLU A 165 0.27 24.47 5.06
CA GLU A 165 0.42 23.66 3.86
C GLU A 165 1.87 23.70 3.38
N SER A 166 2.55 22.56 3.49
CA SER A 166 4.00 22.50 3.37
C SER A 166 4.48 21.09 3.06
N TRP A 167 5.73 20.94 2.59
CA TRP A 167 6.31 19.61 2.45
C TRP A 167 6.41 18.87 3.81
N LEU A 168 6.54 19.56 4.96
CA LEU A 168 6.52 18.93 6.30
C LEU A 168 5.15 18.32 6.60
N ALA A 169 4.07 19.05 6.34
CA ALA A 169 2.71 18.55 6.50
C ALA A 169 2.50 17.29 5.66
N GLY A 170 2.94 17.33 4.40
CA GLY A 170 2.96 16.17 3.50
C GLY A 170 3.75 15.00 4.08
N SER A 171 4.97 15.23 4.57
CA SER A 171 5.82 14.18 5.15
C SER A 171 5.22 13.53 6.38
N ILE A 172 4.65 14.32 7.31
CA ILE A 172 4.01 13.77 8.51
C ILE A 172 2.81 12.92 8.11
N LEU A 173 1.94 13.44 7.23
CA LEU A 173 0.72 12.74 6.83
C LEU A 173 1.03 11.43 6.09
N LEU A 174 1.94 11.47 5.11
CA LEU A 174 2.38 10.26 4.41
C LEU A 174 3.12 9.29 5.32
N GLY A 175 3.87 9.81 6.29
CA GLY A 175 4.51 9.00 7.33
C GLY A 175 3.48 8.21 8.10
N ILE A 176 2.40 8.86 8.56
CA ILE A 176 1.28 8.22 9.26
C ILE A 176 0.65 7.13 8.38
N MET A 177 0.44 7.41 7.09
CA MET A 177 -0.14 6.46 6.15
C MET A 177 0.77 5.27 5.86
N ALA A 178 2.09 5.41 5.93
CA ALA A 178 3.06 4.33 5.74
C ALA A 178 3.24 3.44 6.98
N LEU A 179 2.94 3.95 8.19
CA LEU A 179 3.07 3.21 9.45
C LEU A 179 2.40 1.83 9.42
N PRO A 180 1.14 1.64 8.98
CA PRO A 180 0.45 0.37 9.10
C PRO A 180 1.13 -0.74 8.30
N THR A 181 1.59 -0.38 7.11
CA THR A 181 2.36 -1.24 6.22
C THR A 181 3.68 -1.64 6.85
N ILE A 182 4.45 -0.68 7.37
CA ILE A 182 5.76 -0.95 7.99
C ILE A 182 5.58 -1.80 9.25
N VAL A 183 4.62 -1.45 10.12
CA VAL A 183 4.40 -2.15 11.39
C VAL A 183 3.90 -3.57 11.17
N SER A 184 2.84 -3.78 10.37
CA SER A 184 2.22 -5.11 10.23
C SER A 184 3.17 -6.11 9.57
N VAL A 185 3.82 -5.71 8.47
CA VAL A 185 4.76 -6.60 7.75
C VAL A 185 6.04 -6.84 8.56
N SER A 186 6.54 -5.82 9.29
CA SER A 186 7.70 -6.02 10.18
C SER A 186 7.35 -6.92 11.37
N GLU A 187 6.15 -6.79 11.94
CA GLU A 187 5.70 -7.61 13.06
C GLU A 187 5.60 -9.08 12.65
N ASP A 188 5.02 -9.38 11.48
CA ASP A 188 4.97 -10.75 10.95
C ASP A 188 6.39 -11.32 10.74
N ALA A 189 7.30 -10.52 10.19
CA ALA A 189 8.70 -10.92 10.02
C ALA A 189 9.39 -11.22 11.36
N ILE A 190 9.19 -10.38 12.37
CA ILE A 190 9.79 -10.56 13.70
C ILE A 190 9.19 -11.77 14.44
N SER A 191 7.86 -11.93 14.35
CA SER A 191 7.14 -13.04 14.95
C SER A 191 7.47 -14.40 14.30
N SER A 192 7.95 -14.41 13.06
CA SER A 192 8.42 -15.62 12.36
C SER A 192 9.79 -16.14 12.82
N VAL A 193 10.54 -15.35 13.60
CA VAL A 193 11.85 -15.76 14.12
C VAL A 193 11.67 -16.97 15.07
N PRO A 194 12.39 -18.10 14.84
CA PRO A 194 12.29 -19.30 15.67
C PRO A 194 12.51 -19.00 17.16
N ARG A 195 11.73 -19.65 18.03
CA ARG A 195 11.79 -19.42 19.48
C ARG A 195 13.11 -19.89 20.08
N GLU A 196 13.67 -20.93 19.50
CA GLU A 196 14.93 -21.57 19.88
C GLU A 196 16.08 -20.55 19.84
N TYR A 197 16.08 -19.63 18.88
CA TYR A 197 17.10 -18.57 18.79
C TYR A 197 16.99 -17.58 19.95
N LYS A 198 15.76 -17.27 20.38
CA LYS A 198 15.48 -16.34 21.47
C LYS A 198 15.83 -16.98 22.81
N GLU A 199 15.40 -18.22 23.02
CA GLU A 199 15.67 -18.99 24.24
C GLU A 199 17.17 -19.28 24.40
N ALA A 200 17.87 -19.66 23.32
CA ALA A 200 19.33 -19.84 23.35
C ALA A 200 20.06 -18.55 23.73
N SER A 201 19.63 -17.40 23.20
CA SER A 201 20.21 -16.11 23.57
C SER A 201 20.00 -15.77 25.04
N LEU A 202 18.81 -16.01 25.58
CA LEU A 202 18.50 -15.74 26.99
C LEU A 202 19.24 -16.71 27.92
N ALA A 203 19.39 -17.98 27.52
CA ALA A 203 20.08 -19.02 28.28
C ALA A 203 21.56 -18.71 28.52
N VAL A 204 22.23 -18.03 27.58
CA VAL A 204 23.62 -17.57 27.74
C VAL A 204 23.74 -16.25 28.52
N GLY A 205 22.68 -15.82 29.21
CA GLY A 205 22.67 -14.64 30.08
C GLY A 205 22.45 -13.31 29.34
N ALA A 206 22.01 -13.33 28.08
CA ALA A 206 21.68 -12.09 27.37
C ALA A 206 20.43 -11.43 27.95
N THR A 207 20.41 -10.10 27.96
CA THR A 207 19.21 -9.34 28.32
C THR A 207 18.15 -9.42 27.20
N LYS A 208 16.88 -9.15 27.52
CA LYS A 208 15.80 -9.15 26.51
C LYS A 208 16.09 -8.19 25.35
N TRP A 209 16.58 -6.98 25.64
CA TRP A 209 17.01 -6.06 24.57
C TRP A 209 18.21 -6.61 23.80
N GLN A 210 19.13 -7.30 24.47
CA GLN A 210 20.24 -7.96 23.80
C GLN A 210 19.76 -9.00 22.79
N THR A 211 18.84 -9.87 23.18
CA THR A 211 18.19 -10.83 22.29
C THR A 211 17.48 -10.13 21.13
N ILE A 212 16.71 -9.07 21.40
CA ILE A 212 16.01 -8.31 20.35
C ILE A 212 16.98 -7.75 19.31
N HIS A 213 17.96 -6.94 19.72
CA HIS A 213 18.81 -6.22 18.76
C HIS A 213 19.95 -7.05 18.13
N LYS A 214 20.39 -8.16 18.76
CA LYS A 214 21.50 -9.00 18.25
C LYS A 214 21.04 -10.30 17.59
N VAL A 215 19.85 -10.78 17.89
CA VAL A 215 19.34 -12.05 17.37
C VAL A 215 18.09 -11.81 16.54
N VAL A 216 17.05 -11.28 17.16
CA VAL A 216 15.73 -11.15 16.50
C VAL A 216 15.76 -10.19 15.31
N VAL A 217 16.21 -8.95 15.49
CA VAL A 217 16.25 -7.94 14.41
C VAL A 217 17.14 -8.40 13.24
N PRO A 218 18.37 -8.90 13.46
CA PRO A 218 19.19 -9.43 12.36
C PRO A 218 18.54 -10.61 11.63
N SER A 219 17.88 -11.53 12.35
CA SER A 219 17.18 -12.67 11.76
C SER A 219 15.93 -12.25 10.95
N ALA A 220 15.24 -11.19 11.37
CA ALA A 220 14.06 -10.67 10.69
C ALA A 220 14.37 -9.59 9.63
N LEU A 221 15.65 -9.26 9.38
CA LEU A 221 16.06 -8.10 8.59
C LEU A 221 15.51 -8.12 7.16
N SER A 222 15.43 -9.29 6.52
CA SER A 222 14.86 -9.42 5.18
C SER A 222 13.38 -9.01 5.15
N GLY A 223 12.58 -9.44 6.14
CA GLY A 223 11.17 -9.06 6.24
C GLY A 223 10.98 -7.60 6.65
N ILE A 224 11.78 -7.08 7.60
CA ILE A 224 11.75 -5.66 7.98
C ILE A 224 12.12 -4.77 6.79
N THR A 225 13.12 -5.16 6.01
CA THR A 225 13.52 -4.42 4.81
C THR A 225 12.38 -4.41 3.79
N ALA A 226 11.74 -5.56 3.54
CA ALA A 226 10.58 -5.64 2.65
C ALA A 226 9.41 -4.77 3.14
N ALA A 227 9.16 -4.70 4.45
CA ALA A 227 8.15 -3.84 5.05
C ALA A 227 8.41 -2.35 4.79
N VAL A 228 9.66 -1.91 4.98
CA VAL A 228 10.09 -0.53 4.69
C VAL A 228 9.89 -0.20 3.22
N ILE A 229 10.29 -1.10 2.32
CA ILE A 229 10.14 -0.93 0.86
C ILE A 229 8.67 -0.75 0.48
N LEU A 230 7.80 -1.60 1.01
CA LEU A 230 6.36 -1.49 0.74
C LEU A 230 5.79 -0.17 1.29
N GLY A 231 6.31 0.31 2.43
CA GLY A 231 6.02 1.66 2.95
C GLY A 231 6.48 2.79 2.03
N ILE A 232 7.67 2.68 1.43
CA ILE A 232 8.18 3.66 0.43
C ILE A 232 7.26 3.69 -0.80
N GLY A 233 6.89 2.51 -1.33
CA GLY A 233 6.00 2.40 -2.48
C GLY A 233 4.64 3.05 -2.22
N ARG A 234 4.10 2.86 -1.02
CA ARG A 234 2.88 3.56 -0.58
C ARG A 234 3.09 5.08 -0.56
N ALA A 235 4.11 5.57 0.13
CA ALA A 235 4.39 7.01 0.24
C ALA A 235 4.61 7.72 -1.12
N LEU A 236 5.34 7.10 -2.06
CA LEU A 236 5.55 7.65 -3.41
C LEU A 236 4.26 7.72 -4.23
N GLY A 237 3.33 6.80 -3.97
CA GLY A 237 2.12 6.63 -4.76
C GLY A 237 0.89 7.33 -4.21
N GLU A 238 0.98 7.98 -3.04
CA GLU A 238 -0.14 8.71 -2.47
C GLU A 238 -0.35 10.05 -3.21
N THR A 239 -1.56 10.24 -3.72
CA THR A 239 -1.93 11.41 -4.53
C THR A 239 -2.84 12.37 -3.76
N MET A 240 -3.97 11.88 -3.26
CA MET A 240 -5.01 12.73 -2.66
C MET A 240 -4.57 13.40 -1.37
N ALA A 241 -3.97 12.63 -0.47
CA ALA A 241 -3.51 13.14 0.82
C ALA A 241 -2.47 14.26 0.63
N VAL A 242 -1.55 14.09 -0.32
CA VAL A 242 -0.47 15.03 -0.61
C VAL A 242 -1.02 16.31 -1.22
N MET A 243 -1.87 16.20 -2.25
CA MET A 243 -2.50 17.35 -2.89
C MET A 243 -3.27 18.24 -1.92
N MET A 244 -3.79 17.69 -0.83
CA MET A 244 -4.57 18.47 0.13
C MET A 244 -3.70 19.24 1.12
N VAL A 245 -2.43 18.88 1.33
CA VAL A 245 -1.63 19.41 2.45
C VAL A 245 -0.30 20.03 2.07
N THR A 246 0.17 19.90 0.83
CA THR A 246 1.50 20.42 0.46
C THR A 246 1.49 21.83 -0.14
N GLY A 247 0.32 22.43 -0.33
CA GLY A 247 0.18 23.78 -0.89
C GLY A 247 0.30 23.87 -2.42
N ASN A 248 0.66 22.77 -3.07
CA ASN A 248 0.70 22.62 -4.53
C ASN A 248 1.40 23.76 -5.28
N ALA A 249 2.47 24.34 -4.75
CA ALA A 249 3.28 25.33 -5.45
C ALA A 249 4.43 24.62 -6.20
N ALA A 250 4.53 24.81 -7.51
CA ALA A 250 5.57 24.17 -8.33
C ALA A 250 6.92 24.93 -8.24
N ILE A 251 7.39 25.15 -7.01
CA ILE A 251 8.61 25.87 -6.68
C ILE A 251 9.59 24.96 -5.95
N LEU A 252 10.88 25.26 -6.04
CA LEU A 252 11.89 24.63 -5.21
C LEU A 252 11.98 25.39 -3.87
N PRO A 253 11.97 24.72 -2.71
CA PRO A 253 12.19 25.39 -1.45
C PRO A 253 13.58 26.04 -1.39
N GLU A 254 13.63 27.31 -0.99
CA GLU A 254 14.87 28.06 -0.79
C GLU A 254 14.99 28.53 0.68
N PRO A 255 15.99 28.03 1.45
CA PRO A 255 16.82 26.85 1.16
C PRO A 255 16.00 25.56 1.08
N ILE A 256 16.55 24.47 0.51
CA ILE A 256 15.89 23.15 0.43
C ILE A 256 15.44 22.64 1.82
N THR A 257 16.08 23.13 2.88
CA THR A 257 15.76 22.82 4.27
C THR A 257 14.58 23.62 4.83
N ASN A 258 14.01 24.58 4.10
CA ASN A 258 12.88 25.37 4.57
C ASN A 258 11.62 24.52 4.60
N VAL A 259 11.25 24.06 5.80
CA VAL A 259 10.25 23.02 5.88
C VAL A 259 8.79 23.39 5.80
N PHE A 260 8.57 24.68 5.84
CA PHE A 260 7.26 25.26 5.76
C PHE A 260 6.98 25.74 4.34
N SER A 261 7.92 25.55 3.40
CA SER A 261 7.70 25.86 1.99
C SER A 261 6.60 24.95 1.41
N PRO A 262 5.64 25.53 0.67
CA PRO A 262 4.74 24.74 -0.15
C PRO A 262 5.54 24.09 -1.28
N ILE A 263 5.09 22.92 -1.71
CA ILE A 263 5.65 22.20 -2.85
C ILE A 263 4.53 21.54 -3.66
N ARG A 264 4.84 21.15 -4.89
CA ARG A 264 3.98 20.32 -5.74
C ARG A 264 4.70 19.01 -6.02
N THR A 265 4.02 17.88 -5.82
CA THR A 265 4.55 16.55 -6.17
C THR A 265 4.12 16.15 -7.57
N ILE A 266 4.79 15.16 -8.17
CA ILE A 266 4.39 14.61 -9.46
C ILE A 266 2.95 14.07 -9.39
N THR A 267 2.64 13.28 -8.36
CA THR A 267 1.28 12.77 -8.14
C THR A 267 0.26 13.90 -8.06
N GLY A 268 0.62 15.01 -7.41
CA GLY A 268 -0.24 16.18 -7.29
C GLY A 268 -0.47 16.92 -8.60
N THR A 269 0.60 17.14 -9.38
CA THR A 269 0.49 17.73 -10.72
C THR A 269 -0.41 16.90 -11.62
N LEU A 270 -0.24 15.57 -11.62
CA LEU A 270 -1.08 14.67 -12.41
C LEU A 270 -2.55 14.71 -11.97
N GLY A 271 -2.81 14.80 -10.68
CA GLY A 271 -4.17 14.87 -10.14
C GLY A 271 -4.89 16.19 -10.44
N ILE A 272 -4.18 17.31 -10.39
CA ILE A 272 -4.74 18.65 -10.59
C ILE A 272 -4.90 18.95 -12.09
N GLU A 273 -3.85 18.75 -12.88
CA GLU A 273 -3.80 19.32 -14.24
C GLU A 273 -4.38 18.37 -15.31
N MET A 274 -4.39 17.05 -15.10
CA MET A 274 -4.81 16.11 -16.15
C MET A 274 -6.29 16.28 -16.55
N GLY A 275 -7.16 16.62 -15.60
CA GLY A 275 -8.59 16.80 -15.86
C GLY A 275 -8.91 18.05 -16.69
N GLU A 276 -7.97 19.01 -16.77
CA GLU A 276 -8.18 20.33 -17.37
C GLU A 276 -7.54 20.46 -18.76
N VAL A 277 -6.66 19.51 -19.15
CA VAL A 277 -5.91 19.59 -20.40
C VAL A 277 -6.62 18.94 -21.57
N ALA A 278 -6.51 19.59 -22.75
CA ALA A 278 -6.98 19.01 -24.00
C ALA A 278 -6.12 17.80 -24.40
N ALA A 279 -6.77 16.70 -24.78
CA ALA A 279 -6.12 15.49 -25.26
C ALA A 279 -5.24 15.78 -26.49
N GLY A 280 -4.01 15.25 -26.50
CA GLY A 280 -3.03 15.45 -27.57
C GLY A 280 -2.30 16.81 -27.55
N SER A 281 -2.58 17.67 -26.57
CA SER A 281 -1.81 18.91 -26.36
C SER A 281 -0.39 18.63 -25.85
N ASN A 282 0.50 19.63 -25.98
CA ASN A 282 1.86 19.52 -25.42
C ASN A 282 1.82 19.32 -23.89
N HIS A 283 0.90 19.97 -23.20
CA HIS A 283 0.72 19.83 -21.75
C HIS A 283 0.23 18.42 -21.39
N TYR A 284 -0.73 17.87 -22.15
CA TYR A 284 -1.16 16.48 -22.00
C TYR A 284 0.01 15.50 -22.13
N HIS A 285 0.82 15.61 -23.18
CA HIS A 285 2.00 14.76 -23.35
C HIS A 285 3.04 14.95 -22.23
N ALA A 286 3.23 16.18 -21.74
CA ALA A 286 4.12 16.48 -20.62
C ALA A 286 3.67 15.82 -19.32
N LEU A 287 2.36 15.78 -19.04
CA LEU A 287 1.81 15.06 -17.89
C LEU A 287 2.02 13.54 -18.03
N PHE A 288 1.84 12.97 -19.22
CA PHE A 288 2.18 11.55 -19.43
C PHE A 288 3.69 11.28 -19.26
N ALA A 289 4.56 12.21 -19.65
CA ALA A 289 6.00 12.11 -19.38
C ALA A 289 6.31 12.16 -17.87
N LEU A 290 5.61 12.99 -17.08
CA LEU A 290 5.70 12.94 -15.62
C LEU A 290 5.26 11.59 -15.05
N ALA A 291 4.21 10.98 -15.60
CA ALA A 291 3.76 9.65 -15.18
C ALA A 291 4.79 8.55 -15.48
N ILE A 292 5.51 8.65 -16.62
CA ILE A 292 6.66 7.80 -16.93
C ILE A 292 7.76 7.96 -15.87
N ILE A 293 8.12 9.20 -15.52
CA ILE A 293 9.14 9.48 -14.50
C ILE A 293 8.74 8.86 -13.16
N LEU A 294 7.51 9.09 -12.72
CA LEU A 294 6.98 8.52 -11.48
C LEU A 294 7.05 6.98 -11.49
N PHE A 295 6.65 6.35 -12.60
CA PHE A 295 6.76 4.90 -12.78
C PHE A 295 8.21 4.41 -12.66
N PHE A 296 9.18 5.12 -13.26
CA PHE A 296 10.60 4.79 -13.14
C PHE A 296 11.15 4.98 -11.72
N ILE A 297 10.77 6.05 -11.02
CA ILE A 297 11.17 6.27 -9.63
C ILE A 297 10.72 5.08 -8.77
N VAL A 298 9.47 4.66 -8.93
CA VAL A 298 8.90 3.51 -8.22
C VAL A 298 9.60 2.21 -8.60
N LEU A 299 9.84 1.99 -9.90
CA LEU A 299 10.55 0.81 -10.39
C LEU A 299 11.98 0.73 -9.84
N LEU A 300 12.71 1.84 -9.80
CA LEU A 300 14.06 1.90 -9.25
C LEU A 300 14.06 1.59 -7.75
N VAL A 301 13.12 2.15 -6.99
CA VAL A 301 12.97 1.87 -5.57
C VAL A 301 12.64 0.39 -5.33
N ASN A 302 11.65 -0.17 -6.03
CA ASN A 302 11.24 -1.57 -5.91
C ASN A 302 12.31 -2.55 -6.41
N SER A 303 13.09 -2.19 -7.42
CA SER A 303 14.19 -3.03 -7.92
C SER A 303 15.40 -2.99 -7.00
N GLY A 304 15.79 -1.79 -6.52
CA GLY A 304 16.87 -1.62 -5.55
C GLY A 304 16.60 -2.40 -4.27
N ALA A 305 15.36 -2.36 -3.82
CA ALA A 305 14.81 -3.18 -2.76
C ALA A 305 15.07 -4.68 -2.93
N VAL A 306 14.68 -5.25 -4.08
CA VAL A 306 14.87 -6.68 -4.38
C VAL A 306 16.35 -7.04 -4.41
N ILE A 307 17.21 -6.18 -4.96
CA ILE A 307 18.66 -6.38 -4.98
C ILE A 307 19.24 -6.40 -3.55
N VAL A 308 18.79 -5.49 -2.70
CA VAL A 308 19.18 -5.42 -1.28
C VAL A 308 18.76 -6.69 -0.54
N LEU A 309 17.51 -7.14 -0.73
CA LEU A 309 16.99 -8.38 -0.16
C LEU A 309 17.79 -9.61 -0.60
N MET A 310 18.15 -9.71 -1.88
CA MET A 310 18.97 -10.82 -2.40
C MET A 310 20.38 -10.85 -1.79
N ARG A 311 20.98 -9.68 -1.52
CA ARG A 311 22.29 -9.59 -0.86
C ARG A 311 22.24 -10.04 0.60
N PHE A 312 21.15 -9.76 1.31
CA PHE A 312 20.98 -10.18 2.71
C PHE A 312 20.55 -11.64 2.86
N GLY A 313 19.69 -12.15 1.97
CA GLY A 313 19.20 -13.54 1.99
C GLY A 313 20.32 -14.58 1.80
N ARG A 314 21.42 -14.23 1.11
CA ARG A 314 22.58 -15.12 0.93
C ARG A 314 23.45 -15.32 2.18
N LYS A 315 23.26 -14.53 3.25
CA LYS A 315 24.03 -14.67 4.50
C LYS A 315 23.47 -15.68 5.50
N PHE A 316 22.26 -16.23 5.28
CA PHE A 316 21.57 -17.08 6.26
C PHE A 316 21.12 -18.45 5.75
N THR A 317 21.48 -18.84 4.53
CA THR A 317 21.36 -20.24 4.10
C THR A 317 22.54 -21.02 4.69
N PRO A 318 22.32 -22.13 5.43
CA PRO A 318 23.42 -22.92 5.95
C PRO A 318 24.09 -23.67 4.80
N GLN A 319 25.05 -23.03 4.14
CA GLN A 319 26.09 -23.76 3.43
C GLN A 319 27.20 -24.05 4.44
N ASN A 320 27.57 -25.32 4.48
CA ASN A 320 28.59 -25.93 5.33
C ASN A 320 29.98 -25.33 5.03
N LYS A 321 30.22 -24.07 5.43
CA LYS A 321 31.51 -23.39 5.34
C LYS A 321 31.79 -22.66 6.65
N LYS A 322 33.02 -22.85 7.14
CA LYS A 322 33.63 -22.22 8.32
C LYS A 322 33.04 -20.84 8.56
N THR A 323 32.46 -20.65 9.73
CA THR A 323 31.89 -19.40 10.25
C THR A 323 32.72 -18.20 9.82
N PHE A 324 32.19 -17.40 8.88
CA PHE A 324 32.81 -16.14 8.51
C PHE A 324 32.51 -15.14 9.64
N GLU A 325 33.42 -15.08 10.62
CA GLU A 325 33.38 -14.03 11.63
C GLU A 325 33.53 -12.68 10.94
N ILE A 326 32.45 -11.91 10.90
CA ILE A 326 32.50 -10.51 10.50
C ILE A 326 33.42 -9.79 11.50
N SER A 327 34.58 -9.33 11.04
CA SER A 327 35.54 -8.57 11.85
C SER A 327 34.82 -7.49 12.66
N ARG A 328 35.13 -7.37 13.97
CA ARG A 328 34.60 -6.35 14.88
C ARG A 328 34.57 -4.97 14.22
N LYS A 329 35.62 -4.61 13.47
CA LYS A 329 35.72 -3.35 12.71
C LYS A 329 34.57 -3.11 11.73
N VAL A 330 34.07 -4.13 11.02
CA VAL A 330 32.99 -4.00 10.04
C VAL A 330 31.64 -3.88 10.74
N LYS A 331 31.43 -4.62 11.83
CA LYS A 331 30.22 -4.55 12.65
C LYS A 331 30.09 -3.20 13.37
N ASP A 332 31.23 -2.68 13.84
CA ASP A 332 31.33 -1.35 14.44
C ASP A 332 31.13 -0.26 13.39
N ARG A 333 31.68 -0.41 12.17
CA ARG A 333 31.47 0.54 11.07
C ARG A 333 29.99 0.56 10.61
N MET A 334 29.32 -0.59 10.50
CA MET A 334 27.88 -0.65 10.20
C MET A 334 27.02 -0.04 11.31
N ARG A 335 27.34 -0.31 12.59
CA ARG A 335 26.66 0.34 13.71
C ARG A 335 26.84 1.85 13.66
N LEU A 336 28.07 2.32 13.42
CA LEU A 336 28.37 3.74 13.27
C LEU A 336 27.58 4.37 12.13
N SER A 337 27.42 3.67 11.00
CA SER A 337 26.62 4.14 9.87
C SER A 337 25.13 4.24 10.19
N ILE A 338 24.54 3.25 10.87
CA ILE A 338 23.11 3.27 11.23
C ILE A 338 22.82 4.34 12.29
N TYR A 339 23.65 4.42 13.34
CA TYR A 339 23.55 5.49 14.34
C TYR A 339 23.83 6.84 13.71
N GLY A 340 24.78 6.94 12.77
CA GLY A 340 25.06 8.16 12.02
C GLY A 340 23.89 8.62 11.16
N VAL A 341 23.18 7.70 10.50
CA VAL A 341 21.98 8.03 9.72
C VAL A 341 20.83 8.46 10.63
N LEU A 342 20.59 7.77 11.75
CA LEU A 342 19.56 8.16 12.72
C LEU A 342 19.90 9.48 13.43
N ALA A 343 21.17 9.72 13.73
CA ALA A 343 21.67 10.99 14.26
C ALA A 343 21.47 12.10 13.25
N MET A 344 21.91 11.91 12.01
CA MET A 344 21.72 12.89 10.95
C MET A 344 20.25 13.15 10.73
N ALA A 345 19.39 12.14 10.73
CA ALA A 345 17.95 12.30 10.60
C ALA A 345 17.33 13.10 11.77
N ALA A 346 17.72 12.79 13.02
CA ALA A 346 17.22 13.51 14.19
C ALA A 346 17.75 14.95 14.29
N ILE A 347 19.03 15.16 13.97
CA ILE A 347 19.67 16.49 13.91
C ILE A 347 19.08 17.31 12.77
N PHE A 348 18.90 16.68 11.61
CA PHE A 348 18.26 17.28 10.45
C PHE A 348 16.83 17.67 10.77
N LEU A 349 16.01 16.80 11.39
CA LEU A 349 14.67 17.17 11.86
C LEU A 349 14.69 18.28 12.91
N GLY A 350 15.61 18.21 13.87
CA GLY A 350 15.76 19.23 14.91
C GLY A 350 16.08 20.61 14.33
N TYR A 351 17.01 20.63 13.39
CA TYR A 351 17.37 21.80 12.59
C TYR A 351 16.19 22.35 11.81
N ILE A 352 15.45 21.44 11.19
CA ILE A 352 14.29 21.71 10.36
C ILE A 352 13.11 22.29 11.16
N MET A 353 12.83 21.75 12.34
CA MET A 353 11.64 22.10 13.13
C MET A 353 11.85 23.33 14.01
N ALA A 354 13.06 23.55 14.53
CA ALA A 354 13.30 24.57 15.57
C ALA A 354 14.63 25.33 15.40
N GLY A 355 15.25 25.25 14.22
CA GLY A 355 16.45 26.00 13.87
C GLY A 355 17.76 25.39 14.39
N SER A 356 18.87 26.09 14.13
CA SER A 356 20.24 25.65 14.42
C SER A 356 20.47 25.32 15.89
N ILE A 357 19.84 26.06 16.81
CA ILE A 357 20.00 25.86 18.26
C ILE A 357 19.41 24.51 18.68
N MET A 358 18.21 24.17 18.24
CA MET A 358 17.58 22.89 18.58
C MET A 358 18.28 21.70 17.90
N ALA A 359 18.81 21.89 16.70
CA ALA A 359 19.67 20.91 16.04
C ALA A 359 20.91 20.58 16.87
N VAL A 360 21.55 21.62 17.42
CA VAL A 360 22.73 21.48 18.28
C VAL A 360 22.37 20.81 19.60
N VAL A 361 21.21 21.12 20.19
CA VAL A 361 20.71 20.46 21.40
C VAL A 361 20.40 18.98 21.15
N ILE A 362 19.75 18.64 20.03
CA ILE A 362 19.47 17.25 19.64
C ILE A 362 20.75 16.51 19.27
N ALA A 363 21.70 17.17 18.58
CA ALA A 363 23.02 16.64 18.27
C ALA A 363 23.81 16.37 19.55
N ALA A 364 23.82 17.32 20.49
CA ALA A 364 24.48 17.19 21.78
C ALA A 364 23.82 16.11 22.64
N GLY A 365 22.49 16.03 22.66
CA GLY A 365 21.74 14.96 23.32
C GLY A 365 22.05 13.59 22.72
N PHE A 366 22.11 13.48 21.40
CA PHE A 366 22.50 12.25 20.70
C PHE A 366 23.96 11.87 20.98
N PHE A 367 24.88 12.84 20.99
CA PHE A 367 26.28 12.63 21.34
C PHE A 367 26.44 12.18 22.80
N LEU A 368 25.71 12.81 23.72
CA LEU A 368 25.67 12.45 25.14
C LEU A 368 25.09 11.04 25.34
N ILE A 369 24.07 10.66 24.60
CA ILE A 369 23.49 9.30 24.62
C ILE A 369 24.50 8.28 24.07
N MET A 370 25.19 8.59 22.96
CA MET A 370 26.19 7.69 22.37
C MET A 370 27.44 7.52 23.24
N TYR A 371 27.96 8.62 23.80
CA TYR A 371 29.18 8.60 24.60
C TYR A 371 28.91 8.14 26.04
N GLY A 372 27.78 8.57 26.62
CA GLY A 372 27.28 8.10 27.91
C GLY A 372 26.87 6.62 27.87
N GLY A 373 26.34 6.14 26.75
CA GLY A 373 25.93 4.74 26.55
C GLY A 373 27.04 3.69 26.76
N LYS A 374 28.31 4.08 26.67
CA LYS A 374 29.45 3.18 27.00
C LYS A 374 29.67 2.98 28.50
N LYS A 375 29.14 3.87 29.35
CA LYS A 375 29.18 3.78 30.83
C LYS A 375 27.89 3.26 31.45
N VAL A 376 26.82 3.08 30.66
CA VAL A 376 25.50 2.65 31.14
C VAL A 376 25.46 1.13 31.31
N SER A 377 24.92 0.65 32.43
CA SER A 377 24.79 -0.79 32.66
C SER A 377 23.87 -1.45 31.61
N PRO A 378 24.10 -2.70 31.21
CA PRO A 378 23.24 -3.39 30.24
C PRO A 378 21.75 -3.43 30.64
N GLN A 379 21.46 -3.38 31.94
CA GLN A 379 20.11 -3.35 32.50
C GLN A 379 19.44 -1.98 32.33
N GLN A 380 20.17 -0.89 32.54
CA GLN A 380 19.66 0.48 32.31
C GLN A 380 19.43 0.72 30.82
N TYR A 381 20.36 0.27 29.96
CA TYR A 381 20.20 0.37 28.50
C TYR A 381 18.98 -0.41 28.00
N GLN A 382 18.71 -1.58 28.57
CA GLN A 382 17.48 -2.32 28.28
C GLN A 382 16.23 -1.51 28.67
N LYS A 383 16.18 -0.91 29.87
CA LYS A 383 15.00 -0.15 30.30
C LYS A 383 14.70 1.00 29.35
N VAL A 384 15.72 1.77 28.95
CA VAL A 384 15.58 2.88 27.99
C VAL A 384 15.11 2.38 26.62
N ALA A 385 15.72 1.31 26.10
CA ALA A 385 15.35 0.77 24.79
C ALA A 385 13.96 0.14 24.77
N LEU A 386 13.53 -0.51 25.85
CA LEU A 386 12.16 -1.02 25.97
C LEU A 386 11.15 0.13 26.11
N ALA A 387 11.49 1.17 26.86
CA ALA A 387 10.65 2.36 26.97
C ALA A 387 10.48 3.07 25.62
N SER A 388 11.53 3.20 24.81
CA SER A 388 11.44 3.85 23.51
C SER A 388 10.52 3.11 22.54
N ILE A 389 10.61 1.78 22.44
CA ILE A 389 9.69 1.00 21.59
C ILE A 389 8.25 1.01 22.12
N THR A 390 8.04 1.12 23.44
CA THR A 390 6.71 1.35 24.02
C THR A 390 6.16 2.73 23.67
N ILE A 391 6.99 3.77 23.70
CA ILE A 391 6.60 5.11 23.27
C ILE A 391 6.24 5.11 21.78
N SER A 392 7.02 4.42 20.93
CA SER A 392 6.71 4.30 19.50
C SER A 392 5.29 3.80 19.27
N VAL A 393 4.88 2.69 19.88
CA VAL A 393 3.50 2.18 19.71
C VAL A 393 2.47 3.13 20.33
N GLY A 394 2.79 3.76 21.46
CA GLY A 394 1.93 4.75 22.09
C GLY A 394 1.63 5.93 21.19
N VAL A 395 2.65 6.44 20.47
CA VAL A 395 2.51 7.51 19.47
C VAL A 395 1.63 7.05 18.30
N VAL A 396 1.84 5.85 17.77
CA VAL A 396 1.00 5.32 16.67
C VAL A 396 -0.47 5.22 17.08
N LEU A 397 -0.74 4.67 18.27
CA LEU A 397 -2.10 4.52 18.79
C LEU A 397 -2.73 5.87 19.14
N PHE A 398 -1.94 6.81 19.66
CA PHE A 398 -2.39 8.18 19.92
C PHE A 398 -2.80 8.88 18.61
N LEU A 399 -1.98 8.80 17.58
CA LEU A 399 -2.29 9.38 16.26
C LEU A 399 -3.57 8.78 15.67
N LEU A 400 -3.72 7.45 15.73
CA LEU A 400 -4.97 6.78 15.36
C LEU A 400 -6.16 7.32 16.16
N GLY A 401 -6.01 7.39 17.49
CA GLY A 401 -7.06 7.87 18.39
C GLY A 401 -7.49 9.30 18.06
N VAL A 402 -6.53 10.20 17.80
CA VAL A 402 -6.79 11.60 17.41
C VAL A 402 -7.53 11.66 16.07
N ILE A 403 -7.08 10.92 15.06
CA ILE A 403 -7.74 10.91 13.73
C ILE A 403 -9.18 10.42 13.85
N LEU A 404 -9.39 9.27 14.50
CA LEU A 404 -10.73 8.71 14.69
C LEU A 404 -11.62 9.64 15.52
N TYR A 405 -11.11 10.15 16.64
CA TYR A 405 -11.85 11.07 17.49
C TYR A 405 -12.30 12.29 16.69
N TYR A 406 -11.39 12.92 15.95
CA TYR A 406 -11.70 14.16 15.24
C TYR A 406 -12.75 13.94 14.13
N ILE A 407 -12.61 12.87 13.35
CA ILE A 407 -13.58 12.52 12.30
C ILE A 407 -14.94 12.14 12.88
N VAL A 408 -14.98 11.37 13.97
CA VAL A 408 -16.24 10.93 14.59
C VAL A 408 -16.93 12.10 15.29
N ALA A 409 -16.21 12.84 16.15
CA ALA A 409 -16.78 13.90 16.97
C ALA A 409 -17.35 15.06 16.12
N HIS A 410 -16.68 15.40 15.01
CA HIS A 410 -17.15 16.46 14.12
C HIS A 410 -18.08 15.93 13.02
N GLY A 411 -17.98 14.65 12.65
CA GLY A 411 -18.82 14.05 11.60
C GLY A 411 -20.23 13.67 12.07
N VAL A 412 -20.34 12.99 13.22
CA VAL A 412 -21.63 12.48 13.73
C VAL A 412 -22.70 13.56 13.87
N PRO A 413 -22.43 14.77 14.38
CA PRO A 413 -23.43 15.83 14.51
C PRO A 413 -24.06 16.27 13.17
N HIS A 414 -23.38 16.03 12.05
CA HIS A 414 -23.82 16.41 10.71
C HIS A 414 -24.45 15.25 9.92
N VAL A 415 -24.57 14.07 10.52
CA VAL A 415 -25.26 12.93 9.90
C VAL A 415 -26.71 12.90 10.36
N SER A 416 -27.60 13.30 9.46
CA SER A 416 -29.05 13.11 9.59
C SER A 416 -29.54 12.06 8.61
N TRP A 417 -30.78 11.56 8.81
CA TRP A 417 -31.41 10.68 7.83
C TRP A 417 -31.52 11.36 6.44
N GLU A 418 -31.87 12.64 6.42
CA GLU A 418 -31.89 13.42 5.18
C GLU A 418 -30.51 13.49 4.52
N PHE A 419 -29.44 13.68 5.30
CA PHE A 419 -28.07 13.66 4.78
C PHE A 419 -27.71 12.31 4.14
N LEU A 420 -28.22 11.19 4.65
CA LEU A 420 -27.94 9.87 4.11
C LEU A 420 -28.77 9.52 2.87
N THR A 421 -30.02 9.96 2.78
CA THR A 421 -30.97 9.49 1.76
C THR A 421 -31.28 10.50 0.66
N SER A 422 -30.99 11.79 0.86
CA SER A 422 -31.27 12.82 -0.14
C SER A 422 -30.08 13.03 -1.09
N PRO A 423 -30.31 13.56 -2.31
CA PRO A 423 -29.23 13.99 -3.19
C PRO A 423 -28.62 15.33 -2.73
N PRO A 424 -27.39 15.64 -3.18
CA PRO A 424 -26.71 16.88 -2.79
C PRO A 424 -27.40 18.10 -3.41
N ARG A 425 -27.41 19.20 -2.66
CA ARG A 425 -27.90 20.52 -3.06
C ARG A 425 -26.82 21.57 -2.81
N ASN A 426 -26.93 22.74 -3.44
CA ASN A 426 -26.03 23.88 -3.20
C ASN A 426 -24.53 23.51 -3.28
N LEU A 427 -24.13 22.81 -4.36
CA LEU A 427 -22.77 22.29 -4.54
C LEU A 427 -22.30 21.35 -3.41
N GLY A 428 -23.22 20.60 -2.79
CA GLY A 428 -22.93 19.68 -1.70
C GLY A 428 -22.82 20.34 -0.32
N ARG A 429 -23.08 21.65 -0.20
CA ARG A 429 -23.20 22.32 1.11
C ARG A 429 -24.43 21.86 1.89
N ASP A 430 -25.50 21.54 1.17
CA ASP A 430 -26.78 21.14 1.74
C ASP A 430 -27.30 19.86 1.08
N GLY A 431 -28.38 19.29 1.61
CA GLY A 431 -28.94 18.01 1.13
C GLY A 431 -28.14 16.82 1.64
N GLY A 432 -27.99 15.79 0.81
CA GLY A 432 -27.40 14.53 1.24
C GLY A 432 -26.39 13.95 0.26
N ILE A 433 -25.88 12.77 0.62
CA ILE A 433 -24.79 12.09 -0.07
C ILE A 433 -25.22 10.72 -0.62
N PHE A 434 -26.53 10.46 -0.71
CA PHE A 434 -27.06 9.16 -1.15
C PHE A 434 -26.48 8.69 -2.51
N PRO A 435 -26.43 9.53 -3.56
CA PRO A 435 -25.86 9.10 -4.83
C PRO A 435 -24.37 8.76 -4.73
N ALA A 436 -23.62 9.43 -3.85
CA ALA A 436 -22.21 9.15 -3.62
C ALA A 436 -21.99 7.82 -2.88
N ILE A 437 -22.83 7.49 -1.90
CA ILE A 437 -22.79 6.20 -1.19
C ILE A 437 -23.04 5.07 -2.19
N MET A 438 -24.15 5.14 -2.92
CA MET A 438 -24.53 4.11 -3.88
C MET A 438 -23.50 3.97 -5.00
N GLY A 439 -22.98 5.08 -5.49
CA GLY A 439 -21.96 5.06 -6.53
C GLY A 439 -20.63 4.45 -6.09
N THR A 440 -20.18 4.71 -4.85
CA THR A 440 -19.03 4.00 -4.27
C THR A 440 -19.32 2.50 -4.17
N LEU A 441 -20.51 2.08 -3.76
CA LEU A 441 -20.88 0.67 -3.70
C LEU A 441 -20.90 0.01 -5.09
N TYR A 442 -21.41 0.68 -6.12
CA TYR A 442 -21.42 0.19 -7.50
C TYR A 442 -20.00 0.05 -8.07
N LEU A 443 -19.15 1.05 -7.87
CA LEU A 443 -17.75 1.04 -8.29
C LEU A 443 -16.99 -0.11 -7.63
N VAL A 444 -17.10 -0.25 -6.31
CA VAL A 444 -16.41 -1.27 -5.53
C VAL A 444 -16.93 -2.66 -5.86
N GLY A 445 -18.26 -2.86 -5.86
CA GLY A 445 -18.87 -4.13 -6.18
C GLY A 445 -18.54 -4.59 -7.60
N GLY A 446 -18.64 -3.69 -8.58
CA GLY A 446 -18.28 -3.96 -9.96
C GLY A 446 -16.79 -4.28 -10.12
N ALA A 447 -15.90 -3.50 -9.49
CA ALA A 447 -14.46 -3.72 -9.57
C ALA A 447 -14.06 -5.10 -9.02
N ILE A 448 -14.65 -5.52 -7.89
CA ILE A 448 -14.38 -6.83 -7.29
C ILE A 448 -14.95 -7.96 -8.14
N LEU A 449 -16.15 -7.79 -8.71
CA LEU A 449 -16.74 -8.76 -9.63
C LEU A 449 -15.83 -9.01 -10.85
N VAL A 450 -15.23 -7.95 -11.39
CA VAL A 450 -14.32 -8.03 -12.55
C VAL A 450 -12.93 -8.54 -12.14
N ALA A 451 -12.41 -8.15 -10.97
CA ALA A 451 -11.03 -8.43 -10.58
C ALA A 451 -10.82 -9.82 -9.95
N VAL A 452 -11.80 -10.35 -9.20
CA VAL A 452 -11.63 -11.61 -8.45
C VAL A 452 -11.41 -12.81 -9.37
N PRO A 453 -12.21 -13.04 -10.43
CA PRO A 453 -11.99 -14.19 -11.31
C PRO A 453 -10.59 -14.21 -11.96
N PRO A 454 -10.11 -13.13 -12.63
CA PRO A 454 -8.78 -13.13 -13.22
C PRO A 454 -7.66 -13.05 -12.17
N GLY A 455 -7.90 -12.44 -11.01
CA GLY A 455 -6.90 -12.35 -9.94
C GLY A 455 -6.63 -13.69 -9.25
N VAL A 456 -7.70 -14.36 -8.80
CA VAL A 456 -7.57 -15.68 -8.15
C VAL A 456 -7.12 -16.74 -9.15
N GLY A 457 -7.66 -16.71 -10.37
CA GLY A 457 -7.26 -17.65 -11.42
C GLY A 457 -5.78 -17.53 -11.78
N ALA A 458 -5.27 -16.31 -11.90
CA ALA A 458 -3.85 -16.07 -12.18
C ALA A 458 -2.96 -16.52 -11.02
N GLY A 459 -3.37 -16.27 -9.77
CA GLY A 459 -2.63 -16.73 -8.59
C GLY A 459 -2.54 -18.26 -8.49
N ILE A 460 -3.65 -18.97 -8.80
CA ILE A 460 -3.67 -20.43 -8.89
C ILE A 460 -2.76 -20.91 -10.02
N TYR A 461 -2.87 -20.30 -11.21
CA TYR A 461 -2.05 -20.67 -12.36
C TYR A 461 -0.56 -20.52 -12.06
N LEU A 462 -0.14 -19.35 -11.58
CA LEU A 462 1.24 -19.00 -11.33
C LEU A 462 1.88 -19.83 -10.21
N THR A 463 1.09 -20.36 -9.29
CA THR A 463 1.59 -21.19 -8.18
C THR A 463 1.59 -22.67 -8.52
N GLU A 464 0.49 -23.18 -9.09
CA GLU A 464 0.30 -24.62 -9.24
C GLU A 464 0.67 -25.11 -10.65
N TYR A 465 0.46 -24.32 -11.70
CA TYR A 465 0.62 -24.77 -13.10
C TYR A 465 1.83 -24.18 -13.83
N ALA A 466 2.25 -22.97 -13.49
CA ALA A 466 3.36 -22.29 -14.15
C ALA A 466 4.69 -22.96 -13.81
N LYS A 467 5.47 -23.31 -14.84
CA LYS A 467 6.84 -23.80 -14.64
C LYS A 467 7.73 -22.64 -14.21
N GLU A 468 8.66 -22.89 -13.30
CA GLU A 468 9.66 -21.90 -12.95
C GLU A 468 10.56 -21.63 -14.16
N GLY A 469 10.57 -20.39 -14.63
CA GLY A 469 11.30 -19.99 -15.82
C GLY A 469 11.39 -18.47 -15.93
N LYS A 470 12.11 -17.99 -16.95
CA LYS A 470 12.30 -16.54 -17.18
C LYS A 470 10.97 -15.80 -17.35
N ILE A 471 10.02 -16.41 -18.06
CA ILE A 471 8.69 -15.84 -18.30
C ILE A 471 7.91 -15.72 -16.99
N THR A 472 7.75 -16.79 -16.23
CA THR A 472 7.05 -16.76 -14.93
C THR A 472 7.67 -15.76 -13.95
N ARG A 473 9.01 -15.64 -13.95
CA ARG A 473 9.71 -14.64 -13.14
C ARG A 473 9.39 -13.22 -13.62
N ALA A 474 9.43 -12.96 -14.92
CA ALA A 474 9.07 -11.66 -15.50
C ALA A 474 7.61 -11.28 -15.18
N ILE A 475 6.69 -12.25 -15.24
CA ILE A 475 5.27 -12.05 -14.88
C ILE A 475 5.13 -11.65 -13.42
N ARG A 476 5.76 -12.39 -12.49
CA ARG A 476 5.73 -12.06 -11.06
C ARG A 476 6.35 -10.69 -10.79
N THR A 477 7.49 -10.37 -11.41
CA THR A 477 8.09 -9.04 -11.31
C THR A 477 7.16 -7.94 -11.84
N GLY A 478 6.46 -8.18 -12.95
CA GLY A 478 5.49 -7.23 -13.50
C GLY A 478 4.30 -6.98 -12.58
N ILE A 479 3.75 -8.05 -11.98
CA ILE A 479 2.67 -7.97 -10.99
C ILE A 479 3.14 -7.23 -9.73
N ASP A 480 4.34 -7.54 -9.23
CA ASP A 480 4.92 -6.89 -8.05
C ASP A 480 5.16 -5.39 -8.33
N ASN A 481 5.63 -5.04 -9.52
CA ASN A 481 5.80 -3.65 -9.94
C ASN A 481 4.45 -2.92 -10.01
N LEU A 482 3.41 -3.52 -10.59
CA LEU A 482 2.07 -2.91 -10.63
C LEU A 482 1.46 -2.71 -9.25
N ASN A 483 1.65 -3.66 -8.33
CA ASN A 483 1.14 -3.54 -6.98
C ASN A 483 1.81 -2.36 -6.23
N GLY A 484 3.04 -2.02 -6.61
CA GLY A 484 3.74 -0.81 -6.15
C GLY A 484 3.47 0.44 -6.97
N THR A 485 2.79 0.35 -8.13
CA THR A 485 2.51 1.49 -9.01
C THR A 485 1.50 2.44 -8.34
N PRO A 486 1.72 3.77 -8.37
CA PRO A 486 0.79 4.77 -7.86
C PRO A 486 -0.60 4.67 -8.48
N SER A 487 -1.65 4.84 -7.68
CA SER A 487 -3.04 4.66 -8.15
C SER A 487 -3.43 5.67 -9.24
N ILE A 488 -2.81 6.85 -9.25
CA ILE A 488 -2.97 7.86 -10.32
C ILE A 488 -2.59 7.33 -11.70
N VAL A 489 -1.59 6.46 -11.80
CA VAL A 489 -1.14 5.89 -13.08
C VAL A 489 -2.22 5.00 -13.69
N PHE A 490 -2.95 4.25 -12.85
CA PHE A 490 -4.13 3.50 -13.32
C PHE A 490 -5.24 4.45 -13.79
N GLY A 491 -5.47 5.56 -13.08
CA GLY A 491 -6.42 6.60 -13.49
C GLY A 491 -6.08 7.22 -14.85
N LEU A 492 -4.81 7.56 -15.07
CA LEU A 492 -4.34 8.10 -16.35
C LEU A 492 -4.48 7.10 -17.50
N PHE A 493 -4.13 5.84 -17.25
CA PHE A 493 -4.35 4.78 -18.24
C PHE A 493 -5.84 4.61 -18.54
N GLY A 494 -6.69 4.55 -17.51
CA GLY A 494 -8.14 4.44 -17.67
C GLY A 494 -8.70 5.62 -18.48
N PHE A 495 -8.22 6.82 -18.21
CA PHE A 495 -8.60 8.02 -18.96
C PHE A 495 -8.15 7.94 -20.43
N ALA A 496 -6.87 7.76 -20.71
CA ALA A 496 -6.36 7.72 -22.08
C ALA A 496 -6.94 6.56 -22.90
N PHE A 497 -7.03 5.37 -22.31
CA PHE A 497 -7.42 4.17 -23.03
C PHE A 497 -8.93 3.93 -23.02
N LEU A 498 -9.58 3.92 -21.86
CA LEU A 498 -11.01 3.58 -21.77
C LEU A 498 -11.88 4.78 -22.13
N VAL A 499 -11.62 5.94 -21.54
CA VAL A 499 -12.45 7.14 -21.73
C VAL A 499 -12.25 7.71 -23.13
N LEU A 500 -10.99 7.94 -23.55
CA LEU A 500 -10.68 8.59 -24.82
C LEU A 500 -10.58 7.60 -25.99
N TYR A 501 -9.70 6.59 -25.92
CA TYR A 501 -9.46 5.72 -27.07
C TYR A 501 -10.60 4.74 -27.39
N LEU A 502 -11.19 4.09 -26.38
CA LEU A 502 -12.37 3.23 -26.55
C LEU A 502 -13.69 4.02 -26.58
N ASN A 503 -13.64 5.34 -26.38
CA ASN A 503 -14.79 6.24 -26.37
C ASN A 503 -15.90 5.81 -25.39
N PHE A 504 -15.53 5.25 -24.22
CA PHE A 504 -16.50 4.96 -23.17
C PHE A 504 -17.03 6.23 -22.49
N GLY A 505 -16.31 7.35 -22.63
CA GLY A 505 -16.59 8.56 -21.86
C GLY A 505 -16.34 8.35 -20.36
N ILE A 506 -16.52 9.42 -19.58
CA ILE A 506 -16.49 9.34 -18.12
C ILE A 506 -17.73 8.56 -17.68
N SER A 507 -17.52 7.33 -17.20
CA SER A 507 -18.60 6.36 -16.99
C SER A 507 -18.30 5.38 -15.85
N LEU A 508 -19.37 4.85 -15.24
CA LEU A 508 -19.30 3.83 -14.21
C LEU A 508 -18.50 2.61 -14.67
N LEU A 509 -18.64 2.18 -15.93
CA LEU A 509 -17.89 1.08 -16.52
C LEU A 509 -16.39 1.37 -16.56
N ALA A 510 -16.00 2.54 -17.05
CA ALA A 510 -14.58 2.93 -17.11
C ALA A 510 -13.97 2.95 -15.70
N GLY A 511 -14.70 3.44 -14.69
CA GLY A 511 -14.27 3.39 -13.29
C GLY A 511 -14.14 1.98 -12.73
N ILE A 512 -15.14 1.11 -12.98
CA ILE A 512 -15.12 -0.30 -12.57
C ILE A 512 -13.90 -1.02 -13.13
N VAL A 513 -13.64 -0.89 -14.43
CA VAL A 513 -12.51 -1.56 -15.11
C VAL A 513 -11.17 -1.01 -14.60
N THR A 514 -11.06 0.31 -14.43
CA THR A 514 -9.83 0.95 -13.93
C THR A 514 -9.52 0.51 -12.49
N LEU A 515 -10.51 0.52 -11.60
CA LEU A 515 -10.37 0.00 -10.24
C LEU A 515 -10.05 -1.50 -10.22
N ALA A 516 -10.67 -2.29 -11.11
CA ALA A 516 -10.38 -3.71 -11.23
C ALA A 516 -8.90 -3.94 -11.59
N PHE A 517 -8.36 -3.22 -12.57
CA PHE A 517 -6.95 -3.32 -12.96
C PHE A 517 -5.99 -2.96 -11.82
N MET A 518 -6.36 -1.98 -11.00
CA MET A 518 -5.58 -1.60 -9.83
C MET A 518 -5.56 -2.70 -8.75
N VAL A 519 -6.66 -3.41 -8.50
CA VAL A 519 -6.73 -4.40 -7.42
C VAL A 519 -6.36 -5.83 -7.84
N ILE A 520 -6.37 -6.15 -9.15
CA ILE A 520 -5.94 -7.46 -9.67
C ILE A 520 -4.56 -7.88 -9.11
N PRO A 521 -3.49 -7.06 -9.19
CA PRO A 521 -2.17 -7.45 -8.70
C PRO A 521 -2.17 -7.89 -7.23
N THR A 522 -2.93 -7.17 -6.38
CA THR A 522 -3.08 -7.51 -4.96
C THR A 522 -3.78 -8.86 -4.78
N ILE A 523 -4.84 -9.15 -5.55
CA ILE A 523 -5.56 -10.43 -5.49
C ILE A 523 -4.66 -11.58 -5.96
N VAL A 524 -3.90 -11.38 -7.05
CA VAL A 524 -2.96 -12.40 -7.55
C VAL A 524 -1.93 -12.74 -6.48
N ARG A 525 -1.29 -11.73 -5.90
CA ARG A 525 -0.22 -11.92 -4.92
C ARG A 525 -0.70 -12.61 -3.65
N THR A 526 -1.82 -12.14 -3.09
CA THR A 526 -2.41 -12.73 -1.88
C THR A 526 -2.91 -14.15 -2.12
N THR A 527 -3.39 -14.46 -3.33
CA THR A 527 -3.74 -15.82 -3.72
C THR A 527 -2.50 -16.72 -3.82
N GLU A 528 -1.42 -16.26 -4.45
CA GLU A 528 -0.17 -17.04 -4.50
C GLU A 528 0.36 -17.35 -3.11
N GLU A 529 0.41 -16.35 -2.22
CA GLU A 529 0.91 -16.51 -0.85
C GLU A 529 0.04 -17.48 -0.04
N ALA A 530 -1.28 -17.37 -0.15
CA ALA A 530 -2.22 -18.28 0.50
C ALA A 530 -2.01 -19.73 0.04
N ILE A 531 -1.84 -19.96 -1.26
CA ILE A 531 -1.62 -21.30 -1.81
C ILE A 531 -0.25 -21.86 -1.41
N LYS A 532 0.81 -21.04 -1.48
CA LYS A 532 2.17 -21.44 -1.07
C LYS A 532 2.28 -21.80 0.41
N SER A 533 1.39 -21.29 1.25
CA SER A 533 1.37 -21.63 2.69
C SER A 533 0.95 -23.06 2.97
N VAL A 534 0.26 -23.72 2.03
CA VAL A 534 -0.15 -25.12 2.16
C VAL A 534 1.09 -26.01 1.97
N PRO A 535 1.35 -27.02 2.83
CA PRO A 535 2.52 -27.90 2.69
C PRO A 535 2.53 -28.73 1.39
N HIS A 536 3.71 -28.95 0.80
CA HIS A 536 3.87 -29.73 -0.43
C HIS A 536 3.47 -31.20 -0.27
N GLY A 537 3.75 -31.83 0.88
CA GLY A 537 3.45 -33.25 1.11
C GLY A 537 1.96 -33.61 0.97
N ILE A 538 1.03 -32.69 1.27
CA ILE A 538 -0.41 -32.93 1.10
C ILE A 538 -0.79 -32.99 -0.39
N ARG A 539 -0.09 -32.24 -1.25
CA ARG A 539 -0.29 -32.29 -2.71
C ARG A 539 0.19 -33.62 -3.27
N GLU A 540 1.37 -34.05 -2.85
CA GLU A 540 1.97 -35.32 -3.27
C GLU A 540 1.13 -36.51 -2.83
N ALA A 541 0.62 -36.51 -1.59
CA ALA A 541 -0.29 -37.55 -1.09
C ALA A 541 -1.59 -37.64 -1.92
N SER A 542 -2.18 -36.50 -2.27
CA SER A 542 -3.39 -36.45 -3.12
C SER A 542 -3.12 -36.99 -4.54
N LEU A 543 -1.99 -36.63 -5.14
CA LEU A 543 -1.60 -37.13 -6.46
C LEU A 543 -1.28 -38.63 -6.42
N ALA A 544 -0.66 -39.12 -5.34
CA ALA A 544 -0.30 -40.53 -5.16
C ALA A 544 -1.52 -41.46 -5.08
N VAL A 545 -2.66 -40.98 -4.59
CA VAL A 545 -3.93 -41.75 -4.59
C VAL A 545 -4.72 -41.63 -5.91
N GLY A 546 -4.09 -41.14 -6.98
CA GLY A 546 -4.67 -41.06 -8.32
C GLY A 546 -5.59 -39.87 -8.58
N ALA A 547 -5.56 -38.84 -7.72
CA ALA A 547 -6.30 -37.61 -7.97
C ALA A 547 -5.64 -36.80 -9.10
N THR A 548 -6.44 -36.13 -9.92
CA THR A 548 -5.89 -35.19 -10.90
C THR A 548 -5.35 -33.93 -10.23
N LYS A 549 -4.55 -33.15 -10.98
CA LYS A 549 -4.01 -31.88 -10.48
C LYS A 549 -5.11 -30.91 -10.08
N TRP A 550 -6.13 -30.70 -10.91
CA TRP A 550 -7.29 -29.88 -10.53
C TRP A 550 -8.06 -30.43 -9.33
N GLN A 551 -8.23 -31.75 -9.21
CA GLN A 551 -8.88 -32.34 -8.03
C GLN A 551 -8.09 -32.05 -6.75
N THR A 552 -6.77 -32.20 -6.82
CA THR A 552 -5.85 -31.84 -5.74
C THR A 552 -5.97 -30.37 -5.39
N ILE A 553 -5.92 -29.48 -6.38
CA ILE A 553 -6.06 -28.04 -6.17
C ILE A 553 -7.41 -27.71 -5.53
N ARG A 554 -8.51 -28.18 -6.12
CA ARG A 554 -9.87 -27.83 -5.68
C ARG A 554 -10.23 -28.40 -4.31
N ARG A 555 -9.82 -29.63 -4.00
CA ARG A 555 -10.28 -30.34 -2.80
C ARG A 555 -9.27 -30.36 -1.66
N VAL A 556 -7.98 -30.16 -1.96
CA VAL A 556 -6.91 -30.32 -0.96
C VAL A 556 -6.18 -29.01 -0.73
N VAL A 557 -5.92 -28.22 -1.77
CA VAL A 557 -5.13 -26.98 -1.66
C VAL A 557 -6.00 -25.75 -1.40
N LEU A 558 -7.09 -25.57 -2.17
CA LEU A 558 -7.95 -24.40 -2.06
C LEU A 558 -8.68 -24.29 -0.71
N PRO A 559 -9.21 -25.36 -0.08
CA PRO A 559 -9.89 -25.23 1.20
C PRO A 559 -8.99 -24.66 2.32
N PRO A 560 -7.77 -25.14 2.57
CA PRO A 560 -6.88 -24.54 3.57
C PRO A 560 -6.33 -23.17 3.15
N ALA A 561 -6.21 -22.89 1.83
CA ALA A 561 -5.78 -21.57 1.34
C ALA A 561 -6.91 -20.52 1.33
N ALA A 562 -8.19 -20.93 1.33
CA ALA A 562 -9.34 -20.05 1.17
C ALA A 562 -9.39 -18.88 2.16
N PRO A 563 -9.11 -19.06 3.47
CA PRO A 563 -9.07 -17.93 4.40
C PRO A 563 -8.06 -16.85 4.02
N GLY A 564 -6.91 -17.25 3.44
CA GLY A 564 -5.90 -16.32 2.93
C GLY A 564 -6.36 -15.59 1.67
N ILE A 565 -6.94 -16.32 0.71
CA ILE A 565 -7.50 -15.74 -0.53
C ILE A 565 -8.61 -14.73 -0.20
N ILE A 566 -9.55 -15.11 0.68
CA ILE A 566 -10.64 -14.24 1.14
C ILE A 566 -10.05 -12.98 1.80
N THR A 567 -9.02 -13.12 2.64
CA THR A 567 -8.34 -11.96 3.25
C THR A 567 -7.76 -11.02 2.18
N GLY A 568 -7.15 -11.57 1.14
CA GLY A 568 -6.65 -10.79 0.01
C GLY A 568 -7.74 -10.00 -0.72
N ILE A 569 -8.87 -10.66 -1.03
CA ILE A 569 -10.02 -10.02 -1.65
C ILE A 569 -10.56 -8.89 -0.78
N ILE A 570 -10.68 -9.12 0.54
CA ILE A 570 -11.13 -8.12 1.52
C ILE A 570 -10.26 -6.86 1.48
N LEU A 571 -8.94 -7.04 1.52
CA LEU A 571 -8.00 -5.92 1.47
C LEU A 571 -8.14 -5.14 0.16
N SER A 572 -8.37 -5.84 -0.96
CA SER A 572 -8.67 -5.22 -2.25
C SER A 572 -9.98 -4.44 -2.25
N VAL A 573 -11.03 -4.90 -1.55
CA VAL A 573 -12.30 -4.15 -1.42
C VAL A 573 -12.07 -2.85 -0.66
N GLY A 574 -11.38 -2.91 0.48
CA GLY A 574 -11.05 -1.73 1.28
C GLY A 574 -10.21 -0.72 0.51
N ARG A 575 -9.23 -1.20 -0.27
CA ARG A 575 -8.43 -0.36 -1.18
C ARG A 575 -9.32 0.30 -2.22
N ALA A 576 -10.12 -0.46 -2.98
CA ALA A 576 -10.99 0.10 -4.02
C ALA A 576 -11.98 1.15 -3.46
N ALA A 577 -12.54 0.92 -2.27
CA ALA A 577 -13.50 1.83 -1.64
C ALA A 577 -12.88 3.17 -1.21
N GLY A 578 -11.60 3.15 -0.84
CA GLY A 578 -10.88 4.34 -0.39
C GLY A 578 -10.13 5.11 -1.48
N GLU A 579 -10.09 4.59 -2.72
CA GLU A 579 -9.27 5.14 -3.81
C GLU A 579 -10.03 6.18 -4.62
N THR A 580 -9.43 7.36 -4.76
CA THR A 580 -10.02 8.49 -5.52
C THR A 580 -9.33 8.72 -6.86
N ALA A 581 -8.01 8.58 -6.90
CA ALA A 581 -7.21 8.89 -8.09
C ALA A 581 -7.62 8.07 -9.34
N PRO A 582 -7.89 6.76 -9.26
CA PRO A 582 -8.31 5.99 -10.42
C PRO A 582 -9.68 6.41 -10.99
N ILE A 583 -10.58 6.88 -10.12
CA ILE A 583 -11.97 7.18 -10.49
C ILE A 583 -12.18 8.62 -10.91
N MET A 584 -11.33 9.55 -10.46
CA MET A 584 -11.46 11.00 -10.72
C MET A 584 -11.50 11.34 -12.22
N PHE A 585 -10.74 10.63 -13.04
CA PHE A 585 -10.72 10.85 -14.50
C PHE A 585 -11.57 9.86 -15.29
N THR A 586 -12.08 8.82 -14.66
CA THR A 586 -12.70 7.69 -15.38
C THR A 586 -14.19 7.57 -15.16
N ALA A 587 -14.69 7.91 -13.97
CA ALA A 587 -16.09 7.70 -13.62
C ALA A 587 -16.72 8.81 -12.79
N ALA A 588 -15.91 9.46 -11.95
CA ALA A 588 -16.42 10.27 -10.86
C ALA A 588 -16.87 11.65 -11.32
N VAL A 589 -18.10 12.02 -10.99
CA VAL A 589 -18.61 13.39 -11.10
C VAL A 589 -18.92 13.94 -9.71
N PHE A 590 -18.77 15.26 -9.54
CA PHE A 590 -18.92 15.86 -8.22
C PHE A 590 -20.37 15.89 -7.73
N SER A 591 -21.31 16.21 -8.62
CA SER A 591 -22.71 16.42 -8.25
C SER A 591 -23.64 15.89 -9.34
N SER A 592 -24.41 14.86 -9.00
CA SER A 592 -25.54 14.33 -9.75
C SER A 592 -26.73 14.18 -8.80
N ARG A 593 -27.94 14.46 -9.30
CA ARG A 593 -29.18 14.28 -8.52
C ARG A 593 -29.71 12.86 -8.57
N PHE A 594 -29.32 12.08 -9.59
CA PHE A 594 -29.86 10.75 -9.86
C PHE A 594 -28.76 9.70 -9.85
N LEU A 595 -29.17 8.46 -9.56
CA LEU A 595 -28.31 7.28 -9.71
C LEU A 595 -28.10 6.98 -11.20
N PRO A 596 -26.95 6.43 -11.59
CA PRO A 596 -26.73 6.02 -12.97
C PRO A 596 -27.74 4.95 -13.37
N HIS A 597 -28.42 5.16 -14.50
CA HIS A 597 -29.35 4.18 -15.08
C HIS A 597 -28.65 3.19 -16.01
N SER A 598 -27.44 3.53 -16.48
CA SER A 598 -26.61 2.73 -17.36
C SER A 598 -25.17 2.67 -16.88
N LEU A 599 -24.44 1.62 -17.26
CA LEU A 599 -23.00 1.49 -17.00
C LEU A 599 -22.15 2.55 -17.75
N MET A 600 -22.69 3.16 -18.80
CA MET A 600 -22.01 4.21 -19.56
C MET A 600 -22.22 5.61 -18.98
N GLU A 601 -22.99 5.76 -17.89
CA GLU A 601 -23.19 7.04 -17.23
C GLU A 601 -22.16 7.27 -16.12
N PRO A 602 -21.73 8.52 -15.88
CA PRO A 602 -20.85 8.85 -14.77
C PRO A 602 -21.57 8.67 -13.42
N VAL A 603 -20.79 8.58 -12.35
CA VAL A 603 -21.31 8.28 -11.02
C VAL A 603 -20.67 9.18 -9.96
N MET A 604 -21.40 9.49 -8.89
CA MET A 604 -20.80 10.12 -7.71
C MET A 604 -20.07 9.07 -6.86
N ALA A 605 -18.98 9.45 -6.23
CA ALA A 605 -18.27 8.59 -5.29
C ALA A 605 -17.93 9.36 -4.02
N LEU A 606 -18.16 8.77 -2.85
CA LEU A 606 -17.83 9.35 -1.54
C LEU A 606 -16.42 9.94 -1.47
N PRO A 607 -15.35 9.23 -1.87
CA PRO A 607 -14.00 9.78 -1.75
C PRO A 607 -13.78 10.99 -2.67
N TYR A 608 -14.36 11.01 -3.87
CA TYR A 608 -14.25 12.17 -4.76
C TYR A 608 -15.12 13.34 -4.32
N HIS A 609 -16.32 13.06 -3.81
CA HIS A 609 -17.21 14.08 -3.25
C HIS A 609 -16.56 14.79 -2.07
N LEU A 610 -15.95 14.03 -1.13
CA LEU A 610 -15.21 14.61 -0.01
C LEU A 610 -14.06 15.51 -0.48
N PHE A 611 -13.28 15.04 -1.46
CA PHE A 611 -12.16 15.81 -2.00
C PHE A 611 -12.63 17.18 -2.51
N VAL A 612 -13.61 17.20 -3.42
CA VAL A 612 -14.10 18.44 -4.04
C VAL A 612 -14.77 19.37 -3.01
N LEU A 613 -15.52 18.82 -2.03
CA LEU A 613 -16.08 19.62 -0.96
C LEU A 613 -14.99 20.41 -0.23
N VAL A 614 -13.88 19.75 0.06
CA VAL A 614 -12.79 20.32 0.86
C VAL A 614 -11.91 21.28 0.05
N THR A 615 -11.62 20.97 -1.21
CA THR A 615 -10.67 21.75 -2.02
C THR A 615 -11.31 22.85 -2.84
N SER A 616 -12.58 22.70 -3.21
CA SER A 616 -13.21 23.51 -4.25
C SER A 616 -14.52 24.18 -3.83
N VAL A 617 -15.14 23.75 -2.72
CA VAL A 617 -16.39 24.32 -2.24
C VAL A 617 -16.17 25.11 -0.95
N PRO A 618 -16.22 26.45 -0.99
CA PRO A 618 -16.14 27.26 0.23
C PRO A 618 -17.31 26.99 1.17
N ASN A 619 -17.06 27.08 2.49
CA ASN A 619 -18.06 26.92 3.56
C ASN A 619 -18.80 25.56 3.54
N SER A 620 -18.12 24.49 3.12
CA SER A 620 -18.66 23.13 3.04
C SER A 620 -18.29 22.23 4.23
N SER A 621 -17.62 22.78 5.25
CA SER A 621 -16.94 22.00 6.30
C SER A 621 -17.85 20.99 6.99
N ASN A 622 -19.10 21.37 7.27
CA ASN A 622 -20.08 20.49 7.93
C ASN A 622 -20.36 19.23 7.09
N SER A 623 -20.67 19.41 5.80
CA SER A 623 -20.91 18.32 4.86
C SER A 623 -19.64 17.50 4.59
N ALA A 624 -18.46 18.14 4.61
CA ALA A 624 -17.19 17.43 4.50
C ALA A 624 -16.94 16.50 5.70
N TYR A 625 -17.18 16.96 6.94
CA TYR A 625 -17.09 16.11 8.14
C TYR A 625 -18.08 14.95 8.10
N GLY A 626 -19.34 15.22 7.75
CA GLY A 626 -20.36 14.18 7.59
C GLY A 626 -19.96 13.14 6.54
N THR A 627 -19.47 13.59 5.37
CA THR A 627 -19.02 12.71 4.29
C THR A 627 -17.80 11.90 4.69
N ALA A 628 -16.80 12.49 5.36
CA ALA A 628 -15.61 11.80 5.83
C ALA A 628 -15.93 10.70 6.84
N PHE A 629 -16.86 10.98 7.77
CA PHE A 629 -17.33 10.00 8.73
C PHE A 629 -18.09 8.85 8.05
N ILE A 630 -19.01 9.14 7.13
CA ILE A 630 -19.75 8.09 6.41
C ILE A 630 -18.82 7.25 5.53
N LEU A 631 -17.86 7.86 4.85
CA LEU A 631 -16.84 7.15 4.10
C LEU A 631 -16.03 6.20 5.00
N LEU A 632 -15.61 6.67 6.18
CA LEU A 632 -14.95 5.82 7.18
C LEU A 632 -15.85 4.67 7.63
N VAL A 633 -17.12 4.92 7.95
CA VAL A 633 -18.08 3.89 8.37
C VAL A 633 -18.29 2.85 7.27
N VAL A 634 -18.50 3.27 6.02
CA VAL A 634 -18.69 2.34 4.89
C VAL A 634 -17.48 1.42 4.75
N VAL A 635 -16.26 1.97 4.78
CA VAL A 635 -15.05 1.16 4.67
C VAL A 635 -14.91 0.22 5.86
N LEU A 636 -15.12 0.70 7.09
CA LEU A 636 -15.07 -0.14 8.29
C LEU A 636 -16.12 -1.26 8.29
N LEU A 637 -17.33 -1.01 7.80
CA LEU A 637 -18.38 -2.03 7.66
C LEU A 637 -17.97 -3.11 6.66
N ILE A 638 -17.35 -2.73 5.54
CA ILE A 638 -16.80 -3.68 4.57
C ILE A 638 -15.71 -4.54 5.25
N TYR A 639 -14.78 -3.93 6.01
CA TYR A 639 -13.75 -4.64 6.76
C TYR A 639 -14.33 -5.56 7.86
N ALA A 640 -15.40 -5.13 8.54
CA ALA A 640 -16.04 -5.92 9.59
C ALA A 640 -16.78 -7.13 9.02
N ALA A 641 -17.59 -6.95 7.97
CA ALA A 641 -18.30 -8.03 7.28
C ALA A 641 -17.31 -9.11 6.80
N ALA A 642 -16.23 -8.65 6.20
CA ALA A 642 -15.08 -9.42 5.79
C ALA A 642 -14.41 -10.23 6.93
N ALA A 643 -14.12 -9.58 8.06
CA ALA A 643 -13.54 -10.25 9.23
C ALA A 643 -14.46 -11.34 9.79
N ILE A 644 -15.78 -11.08 9.83
CA ILE A 644 -16.79 -12.06 10.26
C ILE A 644 -16.79 -13.27 9.33
N MET A 645 -16.73 -13.07 8.00
CA MET A 645 -16.64 -14.16 7.02
C MET A 645 -15.40 -15.03 7.26
N ARG A 646 -14.23 -14.41 7.51
CA ARG A 646 -12.98 -15.12 7.81
C ARG A 646 -13.10 -16.00 9.07
N ILE A 647 -13.71 -15.49 10.14
CA ILE A 647 -13.87 -16.23 11.40
C ILE A 647 -14.77 -17.45 11.19
N ARG A 648 -15.87 -17.30 10.43
CA ARG A 648 -16.77 -18.42 10.10
C ARG A 648 -16.07 -19.53 9.32
N TYR A 649 -15.19 -19.17 8.38
CA TYR A 649 -14.41 -20.14 7.61
C TYR A 649 -13.33 -20.85 8.42
N LYS A 650 -12.68 -20.18 9.38
CA LYS A 650 -11.67 -20.83 10.26
C LYS A 650 -12.26 -21.83 11.25
N ARG A 651 -13.56 -21.73 11.55
CA ARG A 651 -14.26 -22.63 12.48
C ARG A 651 -14.82 -23.89 11.79
N ARG A 652 -14.85 -23.91 10.46
CA ARG A 652 -15.21 -25.07 9.63
C ARG A 652 -13.93 -25.73 9.14
#